data_AF-A0A8S1K5D8-F1
#
_entry.id   AF-A0A8S1K5D8-F1
#
_cell.length_a   1.000
_cell.length_b   1.000
_cell.length_c   1.000
_cell.angle_alpha   90.00
_cell.angle_beta   90.00
_cell.angle_gamma   90.00
#
_symmetry.space_group_name_H-M   'P 1'
#
loop_
_entity.id
_entity.type
_entity.pdbx_description
1 polymer ?
#
loop_
_entity_poly.entity_id
_entity_poly.type
_entity_poly.pdbx_seq_one_letter_code
_entity_poly.pdbx_strand_id
1 'polypeptide(L)'
;MQKINYLERLADLCPQNIKCKDDDCNQLHPRCFAGVCILHLQKKEDNCNGYLLHLTNKDLRGYLRQEKINGVYFFNLCKKQNDCEDQKNCRYLHRKWAVDMCIDQLSDECQNKKECKLNHDLDWKQLKQRTYQFYNQNEINPEDIENGKQHKLPISDICLEYLCGECQFQKSCTKNHIDWECLLNNKNFKETRRRQCYFDLSMLSDVQQSKQINDEVFNQYIEKIHNIQIKKQVKKAQVIDVLFIIDCTGSMQRWLKSAKENIHKIIKEFQQNIDKKKIIVRTAIVAYRDFDDEDNLLYREFTTESKVIEEFLAKLQAKGGGDDAENVIGALEKGIRLNISKDQESVLCSFLICDSPSHGPYHKDLKDDYYDKVQAGDLEKIMQRYHALKAKNFFTCFRICDKTDIMFTKMKTGFPSLIITETTLNNFSESVLFSLKTSLQNSQAKTSKQSQNIKIRARFSKTKPLELNNYLLKDDNVDYWKNFLEQQELNKIEGETQLIINNKQEDLSDNEKGSQCQIFKLFDIVLNRKLVLKLPNFVISKFNQKQQLSPKELKDYESFINTRYTALLIAQQLAESFRMQTQSIQGAPPIFYVSPIKYELETSFMGVNQLFAETYIDLANFSEWKKYTNNTIYADENEYYYTAFSHYSYLATNKKLIITDLQGKNNILSDPCIHSKDQQIVQFIKDTSNFEETGLKNFFCQQHTKCHEICKRLNLDIQSESQQISESFTNEEQKKNQIWQKQPDDIINVICQICGELKDVSYEDYFKENSCICENCLEDKDPISLTCSCCRKNFQCFYNQQIKIGIIQEICNQCKQNCKKGDWECCYCQCQCIQRTMTVKIKDIGITVCKEGKRFLNALQCHFCHNLYDFETYITPENYKKSFYCCPTCEQK
;
A
#
# COMPACT_ATOMS: atom_id res chain seq x y z
N MET A 1 -9.72 23.14 -20.88
CA MET A 1 -8.96 22.17 -21.70
C MET A 1 -7.89 22.93 -22.45
N GLN A 2 -6.61 22.59 -22.27
CA GLN A 2 -5.52 23.17 -23.09
C GLN A 2 -5.59 22.55 -24.49
N LYS A 3 -5.60 23.36 -25.56
CA LYS A 3 -5.55 22.86 -26.95
C LYS A 3 -4.22 22.10 -27.16
N ILE A 4 -4.34 20.87 -27.66
CA ILE A 4 -3.23 19.91 -27.84
C ILE A 4 -2.38 20.30 -29.07
N ASN A 5 -1.05 20.17 -28.97
CA ASN A 5 -0.12 20.46 -30.07
C ASN A 5 0.39 19.16 -30.72
N TYR A 6 -0.33 18.65 -31.72
CA TYR A 6 0.02 17.42 -32.46
C TYR A 6 1.43 17.45 -33.08
N LEU A 7 1.95 18.64 -33.35
CA LEU A 7 3.28 18.82 -33.95
C LEU A 7 4.43 18.46 -33.02
N GLU A 8 4.25 18.59 -31.71
CA GLU A 8 5.27 18.25 -30.71
C GLU A 8 5.49 16.73 -30.59
N ARG A 9 4.60 15.93 -31.18
CA ARG A 9 4.60 14.47 -31.10
C ARG A 9 4.65 13.77 -32.46
N LEU A 10 5.00 14.50 -33.52
CA LEU A 10 5.12 13.94 -34.88
C LEU A 10 6.15 12.80 -34.94
N ALA A 11 7.22 12.88 -34.16
CA ALA A 11 8.29 11.86 -34.11
C ALA A 11 7.80 10.48 -33.63
N ASP A 12 6.71 10.45 -32.85
CA ASP A 12 6.15 9.23 -32.26
C ASP A 12 5.13 8.53 -33.19
N LEU A 13 4.77 9.18 -34.30
CA LEU A 13 3.85 8.61 -35.28
C LEU A 13 4.56 7.56 -36.12
N CYS A 14 3.93 6.39 -36.27
CA CYS A 14 4.38 5.35 -37.19
C CYS A 14 4.49 5.93 -38.62
N PRO A 15 5.69 6.05 -39.20
CA PRO A 15 5.84 6.61 -40.55
C PRO A 15 5.25 5.70 -41.63
N GLN A 16 5.09 4.41 -41.29
CA GLN A 16 4.49 3.36 -42.11
C GLN A 16 3.02 3.07 -41.74
N ASN A 17 2.36 3.98 -41.00
CA ASN A 17 0.91 3.95 -40.68
C ASN A 17 0.06 3.49 -41.88
N ILE A 18 0.53 3.83 -43.08
CA ILE A 18 -0.16 3.69 -44.37
C ILE A 18 0.22 2.41 -45.15
N LYS A 19 1.20 1.61 -44.68
CA LYS A 19 1.53 0.29 -45.24
C LYS A 19 1.01 -0.87 -44.38
N CYS A 20 0.28 -0.58 -43.30
CA CYS A 20 -0.33 -1.60 -42.46
C CYS A 20 -1.44 -2.30 -43.26
N LYS A 21 -1.24 -3.58 -43.61
CA LYS A 21 -2.22 -4.38 -44.38
C LYS A 21 -3.37 -4.94 -43.52
N ASP A 22 -3.39 -4.56 -42.24
CA ASP A 22 -4.36 -5.02 -41.25
C ASP A 22 -5.47 -3.98 -41.11
N ASP A 23 -6.70 -4.35 -41.48
CA ASP A 23 -7.88 -3.48 -41.37
C ASP A 23 -8.15 -3.03 -39.92
N ASP A 24 -7.76 -3.84 -38.93
CA ASP A 24 -7.88 -3.48 -37.52
C ASP A 24 -6.84 -2.40 -37.13
N CYS A 25 -5.66 -2.39 -37.77
CA CYS A 25 -4.59 -1.40 -37.56
C CYS A 25 -4.99 0.02 -38.02
N ASN A 26 -5.76 0.14 -39.11
CA ASN A 26 -6.24 1.41 -39.65
C ASN A 26 -7.19 2.16 -38.70
N GLN A 27 -8.01 1.44 -37.93
CA GLN A 27 -8.89 2.02 -36.88
C GLN A 27 -8.13 2.53 -35.65
N LEU A 28 -6.84 2.21 -35.59
CA LEU A 28 -5.99 2.52 -34.48
C LEU A 28 -5.04 3.69 -34.79
N HIS A 29 -5.12 4.30 -35.97
CA HIS A 29 -4.38 5.49 -36.36
C HIS A 29 -5.24 6.78 -36.21
N PRO A 30 -4.68 7.99 -35.96
CA PRO A 30 -5.50 9.18 -35.79
C PRO A 30 -6.01 9.58 -37.16
N ARG A 31 -7.33 9.73 -37.28
CA ARG A 31 -7.98 10.03 -38.56
C ARG A 31 -7.44 11.32 -39.20
N CYS A 32 -7.02 12.29 -38.38
CA CYS A 32 -6.47 13.56 -38.85
C CYS A 32 -5.20 13.44 -39.71
N PHE A 33 -4.49 12.29 -39.67
CA PHE A 33 -3.30 12.02 -40.48
C PHE A 33 -3.56 11.08 -41.67
N ALA A 34 -4.80 10.62 -41.89
CA ALA A 34 -5.13 9.81 -43.06
C ALA A 34 -4.86 10.60 -44.35
N GLY A 35 -4.19 9.98 -45.32
CA GLY A 35 -3.77 10.63 -46.56
C GLY A 35 -2.55 11.56 -46.47
N VAL A 36 -1.99 11.80 -45.27
CA VAL A 36 -0.87 12.74 -45.05
C VAL A 36 0.47 12.01 -44.93
N CYS A 37 1.51 12.55 -45.58
CA CYS A 37 2.85 12.00 -45.48
C CYS A 37 3.53 12.38 -44.14
N ILE A 38 3.57 11.44 -43.20
CA ILE A 38 4.25 11.63 -41.90
C ILE A 38 5.74 11.88 -42.05
N LEU A 39 6.40 11.19 -43.00
CA LEU A 39 7.83 11.38 -43.28
C LEU A 39 8.13 12.81 -43.75
N HIS A 40 7.26 13.40 -44.57
CA HIS A 40 7.39 14.78 -45.01
C HIS A 40 7.19 15.77 -43.85
N LEU A 41 6.18 15.55 -42.99
CA LEU A 41 5.98 16.37 -41.77
C LEU A 41 7.17 16.29 -40.79
N GLN A 42 7.86 15.15 -40.77
CA GLN A 42 9.08 14.95 -39.99
C GLN A 42 10.36 15.46 -40.67
N LYS A 43 10.28 16.02 -41.88
CA LYS A 43 11.42 16.44 -42.72
C LYS A 43 12.39 15.29 -43.07
N LYS A 44 11.86 14.10 -43.34
CA LYS A 44 12.59 12.87 -43.73
C LYS A 44 12.13 12.39 -45.12
N GLU A 45 12.28 13.24 -46.13
CA GLU A 45 11.62 13.10 -47.45
C GLU A 45 12.15 11.95 -48.32
N ASP A 46 13.39 11.49 -48.07
CA ASP A 46 14.11 10.50 -48.89
C ASP A 46 13.40 9.14 -49.01
N ASN A 47 12.45 8.85 -48.10
CA ASN A 47 11.70 7.59 -48.04
C ASN A 47 10.22 7.73 -48.42
N CYS A 48 9.81 8.88 -48.97
CA CYS A 48 8.44 9.08 -49.44
C CYS A 48 8.21 8.46 -50.82
N ASN A 49 7.05 7.84 -51.03
CA ASN A 49 6.65 7.27 -52.31
C ASN A 49 5.83 8.23 -53.21
N GLY A 50 5.65 9.49 -52.80
CA GLY A 50 5.03 10.54 -53.62
C GLY A 50 3.49 10.51 -53.76
N TYR A 51 2.80 9.48 -53.22
CA TYR A 51 1.35 9.33 -53.37
C TYR A 51 0.52 9.95 -52.23
N LEU A 52 1.16 10.56 -51.24
CA LEU A 52 0.54 11.12 -50.04
C LEU A 52 0.67 12.64 -50.02
N LEU A 53 -0.25 13.30 -49.32
CA LEU A 53 -0.27 14.75 -49.24
C LEU A 53 0.94 15.27 -48.45
N HIS A 54 1.75 16.08 -49.11
CA HIS A 54 2.91 16.76 -48.53
C HIS A 54 2.46 18.09 -47.93
N LEU A 55 2.09 18.04 -46.66
CA LEU A 55 1.70 19.23 -45.93
C LEU A 55 2.87 19.76 -45.11
N THR A 56 3.06 21.08 -45.11
CA THR A 56 3.88 21.68 -44.06
C THR A 56 3.11 21.66 -42.74
N ASN A 57 3.85 21.81 -41.63
CA ASN A 57 3.25 21.98 -40.31
C ASN A 57 2.27 23.17 -40.23
N LYS A 58 2.48 24.20 -41.05
CA LYS A 58 1.60 25.36 -41.14
C LYS A 58 0.31 25.00 -41.88
N ASP A 59 0.41 24.28 -42.98
CA ASP A 59 -0.74 23.86 -43.79
C ASP A 59 -1.61 22.89 -43.01
N LEU A 60 -1.02 21.87 -42.38
CA LEU A 60 -1.74 20.93 -41.51
C LEU A 60 -2.50 21.67 -40.39
N ARG A 61 -1.87 22.64 -39.72
CA ARG A 61 -2.56 23.47 -38.72
C ARG A 61 -3.71 24.29 -39.30
N GLY A 62 -3.60 24.72 -40.56
CA GLY A 62 -4.68 25.39 -41.28
C GLY A 62 -5.85 24.43 -41.53
N TYR A 63 -5.55 23.23 -42.01
CA TYR A 63 -6.54 22.18 -42.27
C TYR A 63 -7.26 21.70 -41.00
N LEU A 64 -6.54 21.51 -39.89
CA LEU A 64 -7.13 21.09 -38.60
C LEU A 64 -8.04 22.15 -37.95
N ARG A 65 -8.08 23.37 -38.49
CA ARG A 65 -9.02 24.43 -38.03
C ARG A 65 -10.33 24.44 -38.81
N GLN A 66 -10.41 23.66 -39.89
CA GLN A 66 -11.60 23.61 -40.71
C GLN A 66 -12.67 22.73 -40.08
N GLU A 67 -13.89 22.85 -40.58
CA GLU A 67 -15.00 22.03 -40.11
C GLU A 67 -14.77 20.56 -40.45
N LYS A 68 -15.00 19.69 -39.47
CA LYS A 68 -15.02 18.24 -39.61
C LYS A 68 -16.45 17.72 -39.66
N ILE A 69 -16.62 16.53 -40.25
CA ILE A 69 -17.86 15.74 -40.22
C ILE A 69 -17.51 14.42 -39.52
N ASN A 70 -18.09 14.18 -38.34
CA ASN A 70 -17.84 12.97 -37.53
C ASN A 70 -16.35 12.71 -37.27
N GLY A 71 -15.56 13.76 -37.00
CA GLY A 71 -14.12 13.64 -36.80
C GLY A 71 -13.28 13.36 -38.07
N VAL A 72 -13.85 13.54 -39.26
CA VAL A 72 -13.17 13.43 -40.57
C VAL A 72 -13.06 14.80 -41.22
N TYR A 73 -11.85 15.15 -41.68
CA TYR A 73 -11.60 16.37 -42.45
C TYR A 73 -11.68 16.07 -43.95
N PHE A 74 -12.01 17.08 -44.75
CA PHE A 74 -12.20 16.90 -46.19
C PHE A 74 -10.92 16.34 -46.89
N PHE A 75 -9.73 16.80 -46.47
CA PHE A 75 -8.44 16.36 -47.03
C PHE A 75 -8.08 14.91 -46.69
N ASN A 76 -8.81 14.28 -45.76
CA ASN A 76 -8.63 12.85 -45.46
C ASN A 76 -9.35 11.96 -46.48
N LEU A 77 -10.24 12.49 -47.32
CA LEU A 77 -11.09 11.72 -48.23
C LEU A 77 -10.38 11.42 -49.56
N CYS A 78 -10.68 10.25 -50.13
CA CYS A 78 -10.10 9.82 -51.41
C CYS A 78 -10.66 10.62 -52.59
N LYS A 79 -9.82 11.26 -53.40
CA LYS A 79 -10.28 12.02 -54.58
C LYS A 79 -11.00 11.15 -55.64
N LYS A 80 -10.65 9.86 -55.75
CA LYS A 80 -11.26 8.93 -56.73
C LYS A 80 -12.61 8.37 -56.31
N GLN A 81 -13.00 8.50 -55.04
CA GLN A 81 -14.27 7.99 -54.49
C GLN A 81 -14.65 6.60 -55.02
N ASN A 82 -15.69 6.51 -55.84
CA ASN A 82 -16.25 5.26 -56.37
C ASN A 82 -15.36 4.60 -57.44
N ASP A 83 -14.50 5.38 -58.11
CA ASP A 83 -13.55 4.90 -59.12
C ASP A 83 -12.21 4.45 -58.49
N CYS A 84 -12.14 4.34 -57.16
CA CYS A 84 -10.97 3.79 -56.49
C CYS A 84 -10.95 2.26 -56.59
N GLU A 85 -10.10 1.73 -57.50
CA GLU A 85 -9.97 0.29 -57.81
C GLU A 85 -9.62 -0.59 -56.60
N ASP A 86 -8.96 -0.04 -55.57
CA ASP A 86 -8.59 -0.76 -54.36
C ASP A 86 -8.93 0.06 -53.10
N GLN A 87 -10.22 0.07 -52.75
CA GLN A 87 -10.72 0.80 -51.58
C GLN A 87 -10.13 0.29 -50.26
N LYS A 88 -9.72 -0.98 -50.19
CA LYS A 88 -9.19 -1.61 -48.97
C LYS A 88 -7.78 -1.14 -48.65
N ASN A 89 -6.94 -0.96 -49.67
CA ASN A 89 -5.57 -0.46 -49.50
C ASN A 89 -5.43 1.04 -49.77
N CYS A 90 -6.55 1.76 -49.94
CA CYS A 90 -6.53 3.19 -50.15
C CYS A 90 -6.07 3.92 -48.88
N ARG A 91 -5.16 4.87 -49.08
CA ARG A 91 -4.50 5.62 -48.01
C ARG A 91 -5.34 6.78 -47.48
N TYR A 92 -6.43 7.06 -48.17
CA TYR A 92 -7.43 8.06 -47.86
C TYR A 92 -8.73 7.36 -47.44
N LEU A 93 -9.55 8.04 -46.65
CA LEU A 93 -10.80 7.50 -46.12
C LEU A 93 -11.87 7.45 -47.22
N HIS A 94 -12.59 6.33 -47.26
CA HIS A 94 -13.82 6.16 -48.03
C HIS A 94 -15.01 6.16 -47.07
N ARG A 95 -15.88 7.16 -47.19
CA ARG A 95 -17.04 7.35 -46.30
C ARG A 95 -18.32 7.24 -47.12
N LYS A 96 -19.29 6.44 -46.64
CA LYS A 96 -20.56 6.22 -47.35
C LYS A 96 -21.32 7.51 -47.65
N TRP A 97 -21.22 8.50 -46.78
CA TRP A 97 -21.86 9.80 -46.97
C TRP A 97 -21.13 10.71 -47.97
N ALA A 98 -19.88 10.43 -48.33
CA ALA A 98 -19.09 11.18 -49.32
C ALA A 98 -19.10 10.56 -50.72
N VAL A 99 -19.79 9.43 -50.89
CA VAL A 99 -19.95 8.70 -52.16
C VAL A 99 -20.55 9.63 -53.22
N ASP A 100 -20.05 9.52 -54.45
CA ASP A 100 -20.44 10.34 -55.60
C ASP A 100 -20.15 11.85 -55.48
N MET A 101 -19.44 12.32 -54.45
CA MET A 101 -19.09 13.74 -54.32
C MET A 101 -17.73 14.08 -54.90
N CYS A 102 -17.64 15.25 -55.54
CA CYS A 102 -16.37 15.78 -56.01
C CYS A 102 -15.55 16.35 -54.84
N ILE A 103 -14.52 15.63 -54.39
CA ILE A 103 -13.65 16.12 -53.29
C ILE A 103 -12.84 17.34 -53.71
N ASP A 104 -12.41 17.40 -54.97
CA ASP A 104 -11.70 18.56 -55.51
C ASP A 104 -12.59 19.82 -55.54
N GLN A 105 -13.92 19.66 -55.61
CA GLN A 105 -14.84 20.79 -55.46
C GLN A 105 -14.84 21.35 -54.03
N LEU A 106 -14.56 20.52 -53.01
CA LEU A 106 -14.50 20.96 -51.61
C LEU A 106 -13.24 21.78 -51.29
N SER A 107 -12.17 21.61 -52.09
CA SER A 107 -10.95 22.43 -52.05
C SER A 107 -10.91 23.54 -53.11
N ASP A 108 -11.97 23.73 -53.90
CA ASP A 108 -11.98 24.62 -55.07
C ASP A 108 -10.90 24.32 -56.13
N GLU A 109 -10.44 23.06 -56.19
CA GLU A 109 -9.39 22.55 -57.09
C GLU A 109 -9.96 21.84 -58.34
N CYS A 110 -11.28 21.73 -58.47
CA CYS A 110 -11.89 21.07 -59.62
C CYS A 110 -11.71 21.88 -60.91
N GLN A 111 -10.85 21.40 -61.81
CA GLN A 111 -10.46 22.12 -63.03
C GLN A 111 -11.56 22.16 -64.11
N ASN A 112 -12.53 21.24 -64.11
CA ASN A 112 -13.61 21.23 -65.11
C ASN A 112 -14.93 20.67 -64.56
N LYS A 113 -15.75 21.53 -63.93
CA LYS A 113 -17.05 21.14 -63.33
C LYS A 113 -18.04 20.54 -64.34
N LYS A 114 -17.89 20.83 -65.64
CA LYS A 114 -18.81 20.36 -66.70
C LYS A 114 -18.53 18.93 -67.16
N GLU A 115 -17.30 18.44 -67.00
CA GLU A 115 -16.86 17.10 -67.44
C GLU A 115 -16.66 16.13 -66.27
N CYS A 116 -16.64 16.64 -65.03
CA CYS A 116 -16.51 15.80 -63.85
C CYS A 116 -17.82 15.06 -63.56
N LYS A 117 -17.74 13.73 -63.51
CA LYS A 117 -18.89 12.82 -63.31
C LYS A 117 -19.42 12.78 -61.88
N LEU A 118 -18.74 13.45 -60.96
CA LEU A 118 -19.09 13.52 -59.53
C LEU A 118 -19.99 14.73 -59.25
N ASN A 119 -20.75 14.67 -58.16
CA ASN A 119 -21.69 15.70 -57.76
C ASN A 119 -20.97 16.97 -57.25
N HIS A 120 -21.37 18.13 -57.78
CA HIS A 120 -20.87 19.47 -57.40
C HIS A 120 -21.95 20.33 -56.72
N ASP A 121 -23.16 19.81 -56.55
CA ASP A 121 -24.35 20.56 -56.08
C ASP A 121 -24.40 20.71 -54.55
N LEU A 122 -23.44 20.12 -53.83
CA LEU A 122 -23.37 20.16 -52.37
C LEU A 122 -22.00 20.67 -51.92
N ASP A 123 -22.01 21.74 -51.11
CA ASP A 123 -20.83 22.18 -50.38
C ASP A 123 -20.61 21.36 -49.10
N TRP A 124 -19.44 21.53 -48.45
CA TRP A 124 -19.09 20.79 -47.23
C TRP A 124 -20.09 20.99 -46.09
N LYS A 125 -20.69 22.18 -45.99
CA LYS A 125 -21.64 22.54 -44.93
C LYS A 125 -23.00 21.88 -45.15
N GLN A 126 -23.47 21.86 -46.40
CA GLN A 126 -24.69 21.15 -46.82
C GLN A 126 -24.52 19.64 -46.66
N LEU A 127 -23.35 19.09 -47.02
CA LEU A 127 -23.03 17.68 -46.81
C LEU A 127 -23.04 17.29 -45.33
N LYS A 128 -22.45 18.14 -44.49
CA LYS A 128 -22.45 17.97 -43.03
C LYS A 128 -23.86 17.92 -42.47
N GLN A 129 -24.72 18.86 -42.87
CA GLN A 129 -26.12 18.89 -42.44
C GLN A 129 -26.88 17.62 -42.84
N ARG A 130 -26.69 17.14 -44.08
CA ARG A 130 -27.30 15.90 -44.57
C ARG A 130 -26.77 14.66 -43.84
N THR A 131 -25.45 14.59 -43.63
CA THR A 131 -24.80 13.48 -42.90
C THR A 131 -25.32 13.42 -41.46
N TYR A 132 -25.47 14.56 -40.80
CA TYR A 132 -26.07 14.61 -39.48
C TYR A 132 -27.54 14.18 -39.50
N GLN A 133 -28.36 14.61 -40.45
CA GLN A 133 -29.76 14.13 -40.51
C GLN A 133 -29.87 12.61 -40.65
N PHE A 134 -28.92 11.96 -41.32
CA PHE A 134 -28.98 10.52 -41.59
C PHE A 134 -28.30 9.66 -40.51
N TYR A 135 -27.18 10.11 -39.95
CA TYR A 135 -26.35 9.32 -39.04
C TYR A 135 -26.41 9.79 -37.57
N ASN A 136 -27.18 10.83 -37.23
CA ASN A 136 -27.27 11.34 -35.87
C ASN A 136 -28.20 10.47 -35.00
N GLN A 137 -27.71 10.07 -33.82
CA GLN A 137 -28.50 9.39 -32.79
C GLN A 137 -28.99 10.39 -31.74
N ASN A 138 -30.29 10.41 -31.46
CA ASN A 138 -30.88 11.25 -30.40
C ASN A 138 -30.57 12.76 -30.54
N GLU A 139 -30.38 13.26 -31.77
CA GLU A 139 -30.05 14.66 -32.08
C GLU A 139 -28.67 15.16 -31.55
N ILE A 140 -27.76 14.26 -31.16
CA ILE A 140 -26.40 14.58 -30.68
C ILE A 140 -25.36 14.22 -31.74
N ASN A 141 -24.39 15.10 -32.04
CA ASN A 141 -23.22 14.79 -32.89
C ASN A 141 -21.88 14.81 -32.10
N PRO A 142 -20.76 14.25 -32.64
CA PRO A 142 -19.46 14.25 -31.96
C PRO A 142 -18.97 15.63 -31.53
N GLU A 143 -19.23 16.64 -32.35
CA GLU A 143 -18.77 18.01 -32.12
C GLU A 143 -19.57 18.71 -31.00
N ASP A 144 -20.83 18.33 -30.75
CA ASP A 144 -21.62 18.76 -29.58
C ASP A 144 -21.08 18.20 -28.26
N ILE A 145 -20.49 17.00 -28.30
CA ILE A 145 -19.84 16.38 -27.14
C ILE A 145 -18.55 17.13 -26.79
N GLU A 146 -17.78 17.54 -27.81
CA GLU A 146 -16.57 18.36 -27.67
C GLU A 146 -16.85 19.70 -26.96
N ASN A 147 -18.07 20.22 -27.13
CA ASN A 147 -18.55 21.45 -26.50
C ASN A 147 -19.25 21.24 -25.13
N GLY A 148 -19.22 20.02 -24.59
CA GLY A 148 -19.65 19.72 -23.22
C GLY A 148 -21.16 19.61 -22.99
N LYS A 149 -21.96 19.36 -24.04
CA LYS A 149 -23.40 19.12 -23.90
C LYS A 149 -23.69 17.72 -23.32
N GLN A 150 -24.74 17.59 -22.52
CA GLN A 150 -25.21 16.29 -22.01
C GLN A 150 -25.73 15.41 -23.16
N HIS A 151 -25.35 14.14 -23.17
CA HIS A 151 -25.79 13.17 -24.17
C HIS A 151 -26.11 11.80 -23.52
N LYS A 152 -26.87 10.94 -24.23
CA LYS A 152 -27.31 9.62 -23.72
C LYS A 152 -26.48 8.42 -24.21
N LEU A 153 -25.39 8.64 -24.95
CA LEU A 153 -24.49 7.58 -25.41
C LEU A 153 -23.70 6.93 -24.24
N PRO A 154 -23.42 5.60 -24.29
CA PRO A 154 -22.62 4.90 -23.27
C PRO A 154 -21.12 5.24 -23.41
N ILE A 155 -20.72 6.44 -22.98
CA ILE A 155 -19.33 6.93 -23.12
C ILE A 155 -18.31 6.20 -22.23
N SER A 156 -18.76 5.40 -21.27
CA SER A 156 -17.87 4.65 -20.40
C SER A 156 -16.87 3.83 -21.24
N ASP A 157 -17.39 3.25 -22.33
CA ASP A 157 -16.69 2.24 -23.11
C ASP A 157 -16.22 2.73 -24.49
N ILE A 158 -16.64 3.92 -24.93
CA ILE A 158 -16.30 4.49 -26.24
C ILE A 158 -15.31 5.65 -26.11
N CYS A 159 -14.28 5.66 -26.95
CA CYS A 159 -13.28 6.72 -27.00
C CYS A 159 -13.86 7.97 -27.69
N LEU A 160 -14.25 8.98 -26.90
CA LEU A 160 -14.74 10.26 -27.42
C LEU A 160 -13.70 11.00 -28.24
N GLU A 161 -12.44 10.97 -27.82
CA GLU A 161 -11.37 11.66 -28.53
C GLU A 161 -11.20 11.05 -29.95
N TYR A 162 -11.41 9.73 -30.10
CA TYR A 162 -11.38 9.07 -31.41
C TYR A 162 -12.59 9.46 -32.27
N LEU A 163 -13.78 9.54 -31.68
CA LEU A 163 -14.98 10.04 -32.36
C LEU A 163 -14.79 11.47 -32.89
N CYS A 164 -14.06 12.30 -32.15
CA CYS A 164 -13.74 13.66 -32.54
C CYS A 164 -12.55 13.75 -33.53
N GLY A 165 -11.90 12.63 -33.89
CA GLY A 165 -10.75 12.59 -34.80
C GLY A 165 -9.41 12.96 -34.17
N GLU A 166 -9.35 13.02 -32.84
CA GLU A 166 -8.32 13.72 -32.04
C GLU A 166 -7.70 12.87 -30.92
N CYS A 167 -8.00 11.57 -30.86
CA CYS A 167 -7.45 10.63 -29.88
C CYS A 167 -5.92 10.70 -29.83
N GLN A 168 -5.38 11.06 -28.65
CA GLN A 168 -3.94 11.10 -28.45
C GLN A 168 -3.38 9.68 -28.32
N PHE A 169 -2.29 9.39 -29.04
CA PHE A 169 -1.54 8.17 -28.73
C PHE A 169 -0.80 8.26 -27.40
N GLN A 170 -1.10 7.28 -26.55
CA GLN A 170 -0.14 6.49 -25.79
C GLN A 170 -0.60 5.03 -25.78
N LYS A 171 0.28 4.11 -25.40
CA LYS A 171 0.17 2.63 -25.49
C LYS A 171 -1.06 1.95 -24.81
N SER A 172 -2.12 2.67 -24.44
CA SER A 172 -3.35 2.10 -23.88
C SER A 172 -4.50 3.12 -23.89
N CYS A 173 -5.15 3.35 -25.04
CA CYS A 173 -6.52 3.86 -24.98
C CYS A 173 -7.39 2.70 -24.49
N THR A 174 -7.94 2.82 -23.29
CA THR A 174 -8.73 1.74 -22.65
C THR A 174 -10.17 1.69 -23.15
N LYS A 175 -10.55 2.57 -24.08
CA LYS A 175 -11.90 2.71 -24.62
C LYS A 175 -11.96 2.31 -26.09
N ASN A 176 -13.09 1.78 -26.53
CA ASN A 176 -13.30 1.29 -27.89
C ASN A 176 -13.30 2.44 -28.91
N HIS A 177 -12.58 2.24 -30.01
CA HIS A 177 -12.59 3.14 -31.16
C HIS A 177 -13.71 2.69 -32.12
N ILE A 178 -14.78 3.49 -32.20
CA ILE A 178 -15.95 3.16 -33.02
C ILE A 178 -16.24 4.36 -33.92
N ASP A 179 -16.52 4.09 -35.19
CA ASP A 179 -16.93 5.12 -36.14
C ASP A 179 -18.40 5.49 -35.92
N TRP A 180 -18.73 6.77 -36.13
CA TRP A 180 -20.05 7.31 -35.81
C TRP A 180 -21.18 6.59 -36.58
N GLU A 181 -20.90 6.22 -37.84
CA GLU A 181 -21.82 5.53 -38.74
C GLU A 181 -22.14 4.09 -38.28
N CYS A 182 -21.31 3.51 -37.41
CA CYS A 182 -21.50 2.17 -36.86
C CYS A 182 -22.42 2.13 -35.63
N LEU A 183 -22.74 3.28 -35.04
CA LEU A 183 -23.61 3.34 -33.87
C LEU A 183 -25.07 2.99 -34.20
N LEU A 184 -25.51 3.14 -35.45
CA LEU A 184 -26.90 3.01 -35.89
C LEU A 184 -27.57 1.64 -35.63
N ASN A 185 -26.84 0.56 -35.41
CA ASN A 185 -27.41 -0.80 -35.48
C ASN A 185 -27.32 -1.67 -34.22
N ASN A 186 -26.89 -1.18 -33.05
CA ASN A 186 -26.91 -1.91 -31.75
C ASN A 186 -26.56 -3.42 -31.85
N LYS A 187 -25.62 -3.80 -32.71
CA LYS A 187 -25.21 -5.20 -32.93
C LYS A 187 -23.72 -5.31 -32.68
N ASN A 188 -23.38 -6.14 -31.68
CA ASN A 188 -22.07 -6.66 -31.33
C ASN A 188 -20.88 -5.79 -31.77
N PHE A 189 -20.47 -4.89 -30.88
CA PHE A 189 -19.21 -4.19 -31.02
C PHE A 189 -18.07 -5.22 -31.03
N LYS A 190 -17.34 -5.34 -32.14
CA LYS A 190 -16.09 -6.11 -32.14
C LYS A 190 -15.13 -5.44 -31.15
N GLU A 191 -14.56 -6.22 -30.24
CA GLU A 191 -13.52 -5.74 -29.34
C GLU A 191 -12.27 -5.33 -30.14
N THR A 192 -12.12 -4.04 -30.41
CA THR A 192 -10.88 -3.47 -30.94
C THR A 192 -10.02 -2.94 -29.79
N ARG A 193 -9.84 -3.74 -28.74
CA ARG A 193 -8.81 -3.48 -27.70
C ARG A 193 -7.44 -3.65 -28.37
N ARG A 194 -6.67 -2.58 -28.45
CA ARG A 194 -5.45 -2.55 -29.26
C ARG A 194 -4.38 -3.55 -28.79
N ARG A 195 -3.86 -4.37 -29.72
CA ARG A 195 -2.51 -4.98 -29.67
C ARG A 195 -1.49 -4.04 -30.35
N GLN A 196 -0.23 -4.12 -29.93
CA GLN A 196 0.87 -3.33 -30.51
C GLN A 196 0.96 -3.57 -32.02
N CYS A 197 1.08 -2.50 -32.83
CA CYS A 197 1.32 -2.61 -34.27
C CYS A 197 2.66 -3.31 -34.47
N TYR A 198 2.62 -4.60 -34.81
CA TYR A 198 3.80 -5.39 -35.17
C TYR A 198 4.13 -5.09 -36.63
N PHE A 199 4.84 -3.99 -36.86
CA PHE A 199 5.68 -3.93 -38.05
C PHE A 199 6.99 -4.62 -37.70
N ASP A 200 7.33 -5.62 -38.51
CA ASP A 200 8.42 -6.55 -38.31
C ASP A 200 9.77 -5.81 -38.15
N LEU A 201 10.28 -5.81 -36.92
CA LEU A 201 11.57 -5.21 -36.54
C LEU A 201 12.76 -5.92 -37.22
N SER A 202 12.54 -7.05 -37.89
CA SER A 202 13.57 -7.81 -38.59
C SER A 202 14.09 -7.14 -39.87
N MET A 203 13.41 -6.11 -40.39
CA MET A 203 13.84 -5.33 -41.58
C MET A 203 14.61 -4.04 -41.22
N LEU A 204 14.94 -3.82 -39.94
CA LEU A 204 15.80 -2.72 -39.48
C LEU A 204 17.31 -3.07 -39.52
N SER A 205 17.69 -4.19 -40.14
CA SER A 205 19.10 -4.54 -40.35
C SER A 205 19.85 -3.54 -41.23
N ASP A 206 19.15 -2.80 -42.08
CA ASP A 206 19.78 -1.92 -43.09
C ASP A 206 19.84 -0.44 -42.69
N VAL A 207 19.40 -0.09 -41.47
CA VAL A 207 19.51 1.29 -40.92
C VAL A 207 20.63 1.39 -39.87
N GLN A 208 21.46 0.36 -39.73
CA GLN A 208 22.66 0.42 -38.87
C GLN A 208 23.83 1.23 -39.46
N GLN A 209 23.64 2.00 -40.54
CA GLN A 209 24.71 2.79 -41.16
C GLN A 209 24.51 4.32 -41.25
N SER A 210 23.55 4.91 -40.53
CA SER A 210 23.59 6.36 -40.26
C SER A 210 23.70 6.65 -38.76
N LYS A 211 24.95 6.58 -38.28
CA LYS A 211 25.37 7.01 -36.94
C LYS A 211 25.00 8.47 -36.68
N GLN A 212 24.68 8.73 -35.40
CA GLN A 212 24.68 10.02 -34.69
C GLN A 212 23.50 10.98 -34.93
N ILE A 213 22.32 10.63 -34.41
CA ILE A 213 21.46 11.63 -33.76
C ILE A 213 21.30 11.17 -32.30
N ASN A 214 22.07 11.84 -31.44
CA ASN A 214 22.32 11.61 -30.01
C ASN A 214 21.28 10.79 -29.22
N ASP A 215 21.62 9.53 -28.93
CA ASP A 215 20.98 8.66 -27.94
C ASP A 215 20.89 9.31 -26.55
N GLU A 216 21.81 10.22 -26.20
CA GLU A 216 21.75 11.00 -24.96
C GLU A 216 20.50 11.89 -24.87
N VAL A 217 20.07 12.54 -25.95
CA VAL A 217 18.93 13.47 -25.91
C VAL A 217 17.62 12.70 -25.77
N PHE A 218 17.51 11.54 -26.41
CA PHE A 218 16.36 10.66 -26.30
C PHE A 218 16.27 10.02 -24.90
N ASN A 219 17.38 9.53 -24.35
CA ASN A 219 17.43 9.00 -22.99
C ASN A 219 17.15 10.10 -21.94
N GLN A 220 17.71 11.30 -22.09
CA GLN A 220 17.41 12.47 -21.24
C GLN A 220 15.93 12.87 -21.30
N TYR A 221 15.26 12.72 -22.45
CA TYR A 221 13.84 13.04 -22.60
C TYR A 221 12.93 11.99 -21.94
N ILE A 222 13.25 10.70 -22.07
CA ILE A 222 12.55 9.61 -21.37
C ILE A 222 12.73 9.73 -19.86
N GLU A 223 13.95 10.00 -19.39
CA GLU A 223 14.21 10.33 -17.99
C GLU A 223 13.37 11.52 -17.54
N LYS A 224 13.31 12.60 -18.33
CA LYS A 224 12.51 13.78 -18.00
C LYS A 224 11.01 13.49 -17.88
N ILE A 225 10.43 12.66 -18.76
CA ILE A 225 9.01 12.25 -18.68
C ILE A 225 8.75 11.33 -17.50
N HIS A 226 9.62 10.34 -17.29
CA HIS A 226 9.54 9.42 -16.16
C HIS A 226 9.64 10.19 -14.83
N ASN A 227 10.57 11.15 -14.76
CA ASN A 227 10.71 12.07 -13.65
C ASN A 227 9.46 12.94 -13.46
N ILE A 228 8.75 13.36 -14.51
CA ILE A 228 7.46 14.09 -14.40
C ILE A 228 6.32 13.20 -13.85
N GLN A 229 6.31 11.91 -14.16
CA GLN A 229 5.32 10.97 -13.62
C GLN A 229 5.60 10.64 -12.14
N ILE A 230 6.86 10.36 -11.79
CA ILE A 230 7.34 10.26 -10.40
C ILE A 230 6.92 11.50 -9.61
N LYS A 231 7.20 12.69 -10.17
CA LYS A 231 6.81 14.00 -9.62
C LYS A 231 5.34 14.05 -9.22
N LYS A 232 4.43 13.64 -10.10
CA LYS A 232 2.99 13.68 -9.84
C LYS A 232 2.56 12.66 -8.78
N GLN A 233 3.16 11.47 -8.80
CA GLN A 233 2.83 10.39 -7.87
C GLN A 233 3.32 10.70 -6.44
N VAL A 234 4.54 11.20 -6.31
CA VAL A 234 5.12 11.62 -5.01
C VAL A 234 4.33 12.79 -4.40
N LYS A 235 3.82 13.74 -5.21
CA LYS A 235 2.96 14.83 -4.69
C LYS A 235 1.68 14.36 -4.03
N LYS A 236 1.14 13.22 -4.47
CA LYS A 236 -0.12 12.66 -3.95
C LYS A 236 0.12 11.65 -2.82
N ALA A 237 1.37 11.22 -2.62
CA ALA A 237 1.73 10.22 -1.64
C ALA A 237 1.56 10.77 -0.22
N GLN A 238 1.05 9.93 0.67
CA GLN A 238 0.91 10.28 2.10
C GLN A 238 2.06 9.69 2.92
N VAL A 239 2.63 8.59 2.44
CA VAL A 239 3.82 7.91 2.95
C VAL A 239 4.80 7.67 1.80
N ILE A 240 6.09 7.87 2.04
CA ILE A 240 7.18 7.51 1.13
C ILE A 240 8.14 6.62 1.88
N ASP A 241 8.35 5.43 1.36
CA ASP A 241 9.34 4.47 1.83
C ASP A 241 10.59 4.55 0.96
N VAL A 242 11.74 4.75 1.59
CA VAL A 242 13.05 4.83 0.95
C VAL A 242 13.91 3.66 1.41
N LEU A 243 14.23 2.75 0.51
CA LEU A 243 15.04 1.57 0.77
C LEU A 243 16.40 1.69 0.09
N PHE A 244 17.47 1.58 0.87
CA PHE A 244 18.83 1.42 0.33
C PHE A 244 19.27 -0.02 0.44
N ILE A 245 19.76 -0.59 -0.66
CA ILE A 245 20.37 -1.92 -0.73
C ILE A 245 21.83 -1.68 -1.10
N ILE A 246 22.75 -2.01 -0.21
CA ILE A 246 24.17 -1.64 -0.33
C ILE A 246 25.08 -2.85 -0.20
N ASP A 247 25.96 -2.98 -1.18
CA ASP A 247 27.08 -3.91 -1.14
C ASP A 247 28.11 -3.46 -0.08
N CYS A 248 28.52 -4.40 0.77
CA CYS A 248 29.50 -4.21 1.83
C CYS A 248 30.64 -5.22 1.78
N THR A 249 30.97 -5.78 0.62
CA THR A 249 32.16 -6.63 0.45
C THR A 249 33.44 -5.83 0.32
N GLY A 250 34.59 -6.52 0.31
CA GLY A 250 35.90 -5.88 0.27
C GLY A 250 36.10 -4.95 -0.93
N SER A 251 35.52 -5.26 -2.10
CA SER A 251 35.62 -4.44 -3.32
C SER A 251 35.04 -3.04 -3.14
N MET A 252 33.98 -2.94 -2.33
CA MET A 252 33.31 -1.68 -2.00
C MET A 252 34.11 -0.74 -1.11
N GLN A 253 35.29 -1.13 -0.58
CA GLN A 253 36.07 -0.31 0.38
C GLN A 253 36.31 1.13 -0.10
N ARG A 254 36.64 1.32 -1.39
CA ARG A 254 36.88 2.65 -1.99
C ARG A 254 35.59 3.46 -2.25
N TRP A 255 34.44 2.79 -2.35
CA TRP A 255 33.15 3.39 -2.71
C TRP A 255 32.25 3.63 -1.48
N LEU A 256 32.40 2.81 -0.44
CA LEU A 256 31.51 2.75 0.71
C LEU A 256 31.42 4.08 1.46
N LYS A 257 32.55 4.79 1.64
CA LYS A 257 32.54 6.12 2.27
C LYS A 257 31.63 7.08 1.51
N SER A 258 31.78 7.14 0.19
CA SER A 258 31.00 8.03 -0.65
C SER A 258 29.54 7.60 -0.71
N ALA A 259 29.26 6.29 -0.79
CA ALA A 259 27.90 5.74 -0.71
C ALA A 259 27.17 6.17 0.57
N LYS A 260 27.84 6.08 1.73
CA LYS A 260 27.29 6.55 3.01
C LYS A 260 26.99 8.04 2.98
N GLU A 261 27.94 8.88 2.58
CA GLU A 261 27.75 10.34 2.51
C GLU A 261 26.54 10.71 1.64
N ASN A 262 26.34 9.98 0.56
CA ASN A 262 25.23 10.14 -0.35
C ASN A 262 23.87 9.77 0.23
N ILE A 263 23.80 8.64 0.91
CA ILE A 263 22.59 8.23 1.62
C ILE A 263 22.20 9.33 2.64
N HIS A 264 23.17 9.87 3.38
CA HIS A 264 22.93 10.98 4.31
C HIS A 264 22.38 12.23 3.60
N LYS A 265 22.97 12.60 2.45
CA LYS A 265 22.47 13.73 1.63
C LYS A 265 21.03 13.51 1.21
N ILE A 266 20.68 12.31 0.71
CA ILE A 266 19.31 12.00 0.31
C ILE A 266 18.35 12.11 1.48
N ILE A 267 18.66 11.47 2.62
CA ILE A 267 17.78 11.50 3.80
C ILE A 267 17.54 12.95 4.22
N LYS A 268 18.59 13.77 4.29
CA LYS A 268 18.50 15.19 4.63
C LYS A 268 17.63 15.97 3.64
N GLU A 269 17.74 15.70 2.35
CA GLU A 269 16.94 16.34 1.30
C GLU A 269 15.46 15.95 1.38
N PHE A 270 15.15 14.67 1.63
CA PHE A 270 13.79 14.23 1.93
C PHE A 270 13.23 14.98 3.14
N GLN A 271 14.04 15.18 4.18
CA GLN A 271 13.61 15.91 5.38
C GLN A 271 13.41 17.42 5.16
N GLN A 272 14.18 18.05 4.27
CA GLN A 272 14.15 19.50 4.06
C GLN A 272 13.06 19.95 3.08
N ASN A 273 12.85 19.20 1.99
CA ASN A 273 11.98 19.65 0.90
C ASN A 273 10.54 19.15 1.02
N ILE A 274 10.30 18.13 1.84
CA ILE A 274 8.98 17.56 2.00
C ILE A 274 8.25 18.26 3.14
N ASP A 275 7.01 18.65 2.87
CA ASP A 275 6.10 19.15 3.90
C ASP A 275 5.76 18.00 4.87
N LYS A 276 6.49 17.95 6.00
CA LYS A 276 6.31 16.93 7.05
C LYS A 276 4.90 16.93 7.66
N LYS A 277 4.10 17.99 7.46
CA LYS A 277 2.68 18.00 7.84
C LYS A 277 1.83 17.17 6.87
N LYS A 278 2.29 16.97 5.63
CA LYS A 278 1.54 16.31 4.55
C LYS A 278 2.09 14.96 4.12
N ILE A 279 3.37 14.67 4.30
CA ILE A 279 4.00 13.43 3.82
C ILE A 279 4.93 12.89 4.89
N ILE A 280 4.89 11.58 5.08
CA ILE A 280 5.71 10.86 6.06
C ILE A 280 6.75 10.06 5.30
N VAL A 281 8.02 10.26 5.65
CA VAL A 281 9.14 9.56 5.00
C VAL A 281 9.69 8.55 5.98
N ARG A 282 9.79 7.29 5.54
CA ARG A 282 10.44 6.22 6.30
C ARG A 282 11.64 5.72 5.49
N THR A 283 12.72 5.40 6.17
CA THR A 283 13.95 4.92 5.54
C THR A 283 14.36 3.58 6.13
N ALA A 284 14.81 2.67 5.27
CA ALA A 284 15.34 1.36 5.62
C ALA A 284 16.65 1.09 4.85
N ILE A 285 17.46 0.16 5.37
CA ILE A 285 18.73 -0.23 4.75
C ILE A 285 18.89 -1.75 4.81
N VAL A 286 19.27 -2.37 3.69
CA VAL A 286 19.80 -3.72 3.62
C VAL A 286 21.25 -3.62 3.15
N ALA A 287 22.17 -4.09 3.97
CA ALA A 287 23.58 -4.22 3.66
C ALA A 287 23.90 -5.71 3.48
N TYR A 288 24.52 -6.06 2.36
CA TYR A 288 24.78 -7.45 2.02
C TYR A 288 26.25 -7.70 1.67
N ARG A 289 26.64 -8.97 1.73
CA ARG A 289 27.94 -9.49 1.33
C ARG A 289 27.78 -10.83 0.59
N ASP A 290 28.82 -11.65 0.53
CA ASP A 290 28.78 -12.99 -0.06
C ASP A 290 28.16 -14.02 0.92
N PHE A 291 27.78 -15.20 0.43
CA PHE A 291 27.05 -16.22 1.18
C PHE A 291 27.74 -16.70 2.45
N ASP A 292 29.04 -16.95 2.39
CA ASP A 292 29.79 -17.57 3.51
C ASP A 292 30.43 -16.52 4.44
N ASP A 293 30.19 -15.23 4.19
CA ASP A 293 30.62 -14.17 5.08
C ASP A 293 29.87 -14.18 6.41
N GLU A 294 30.61 -13.93 7.50
CA GLU A 294 29.98 -13.54 8.76
C GLU A 294 29.21 -12.23 8.58
N ASP A 295 27.99 -12.17 9.11
CA ASP A 295 27.07 -11.07 8.91
C ASP A 295 26.75 -10.81 7.41
N ASN A 296 26.61 -11.86 6.59
CA ASN A 296 26.33 -11.73 5.15
C ASN A 296 25.10 -10.86 4.81
N LEU A 297 24.11 -10.78 5.71
CA LEU A 297 22.95 -9.90 5.59
C LEU A 297 22.72 -9.12 6.88
N LEU A 298 22.96 -7.82 6.82
CA LEU A 298 22.67 -6.85 7.88
C LEU A 298 21.58 -5.91 7.41
N TYR A 299 20.58 -5.62 8.24
CA TYR A 299 19.53 -4.70 7.82
C TYR A 299 18.98 -3.86 8.97
N ARG A 300 18.31 -2.77 8.60
CA ARG A 300 17.47 -1.95 9.45
C ARG A 300 16.12 -1.74 8.80
N GLU A 301 15.09 -1.99 9.60
CA GLU A 301 13.70 -1.77 9.23
C GLU A 301 13.38 -0.29 8.97
N PHE A 302 12.23 -0.08 8.32
CA PHE A 302 11.72 1.26 8.03
C PHE A 302 11.47 2.05 9.31
N THR A 303 12.09 3.23 9.39
CA THR A 303 11.90 4.17 10.50
C THR A 303 11.76 5.61 9.99
N THR A 304 11.02 6.43 10.73
CA THR A 304 10.97 7.89 10.50
C THR A 304 12.15 8.63 11.13
N GLU A 305 12.93 7.96 11.96
CA GLU A 305 14.06 8.54 12.70
C GLU A 305 15.37 8.41 11.92
N SER A 306 15.83 9.51 11.31
CA SER A 306 17.08 9.46 10.53
C SER A 306 18.30 9.10 11.37
N LYS A 307 18.33 9.48 12.65
CA LYS A 307 19.45 9.16 13.55
C LYS A 307 19.70 7.66 13.64
N VAL A 308 18.64 6.85 13.72
CA VAL A 308 18.75 5.38 13.76
C VAL A 308 19.41 4.83 12.50
N ILE A 309 19.08 5.42 11.33
CA ILE A 309 19.68 5.07 10.05
C ILE A 309 21.14 5.53 9.96
N GLU A 310 21.45 6.74 10.40
CA GLU A 310 22.80 7.31 10.44
C GLU A 310 23.73 6.47 11.33
N GLU A 311 23.26 6.07 12.52
CA GLU A 311 23.99 5.18 13.44
C GLU A 311 24.23 3.79 12.87
N PHE A 312 23.28 3.25 12.09
CA PHE A 312 23.48 1.97 11.41
C PHE A 312 24.51 2.07 10.28
N LEU A 313 24.39 3.10 9.43
CA LEU A 313 25.35 3.38 8.36
C LEU A 313 26.77 3.53 8.90
N ALA A 314 26.94 4.20 10.05
CA ALA A 314 28.24 4.39 10.68
C ALA A 314 28.95 3.06 10.99
N LYS A 315 28.19 2.01 11.33
CA LYS A 315 28.72 0.68 11.70
C LYS A 315 29.11 -0.20 10.52
N LEU A 316 28.59 0.07 9.32
CA LEU A 316 28.89 -0.76 8.15
C LEU A 316 30.37 -0.68 7.76
N GLN A 317 30.97 -1.80 7.39
CA GLN A 317 32.35 -1.88 6.92
C GLN A 317 32.40 -2.79 5.70
N ALA A 318 33.24 -2.42 4.73
CA ALA A 318 33.53 -3.24 3.56
C ALA A 318 34.53 -4.32 3.98
N LYS A 319 34.08 -5.58 4.00
CA LYS A 319 34.84 -6.77 4.39
C LYS A 319 34.17 -8.00 3.78
N GLY A 320 34.89 -9.11 3.72
CA GLY A 320 34.36 -10.34 3.12
C GLY A 320 34.43 -10.34 1.60
N GLY A 321 33.64 -11.22 0.99
CA GLY A 321 33.74 -11.63 -0.41
C GLY A 321 34.73 -12.78 -0.60
N GLY A 322 35.05 -13.08 -1.86
CA GLY A 322 36.07 -14.09 -2.20
C GLY A 322 36.16 -14.37 -3.69
N ASP A 323 35.02 -14.41 -4.37
CA ASP A 323 34.92 -14.47 -5.82
C ASP A 323 34.52 -13.11 -6.42
N ASP A 324 34.08 -13.07 -7.68
CA ASP A 324 33.65 -11.83 -8.35
C ASP A 324 32.18 -11.48 -8.10
N ALA A 325 31.36 -12.41 -7.60
CA ALA A 325 29.92 -12.30 -7.52
C ALA A 325 29.44 -12.20 -6.05
N GLU A 326 28.25 -11.66 -5.81
CA GLU A 326 27.79 -11.39 -4.45
C GLU A 326 26.32 -11.81 -4.25
N ASN A 327 25.88 -11.89 -2.98
CA ASN A 327 24.51 -12.32 -2.62
C ASN A 327 23.45 -11.21 -2.82
N VAL A 328 23.36 -10.66 -4.03
CA VAL A 328 22.40 -9.61 -4.42
C VAL A 328 20.96 -10.11 -4.27
N ILE A 329 20.67 -11.35 -4.67
CA ILE A 329 19.32 -11.93 -4.58
C ILE A 329 18.89 -12.05 -3.11
N GLY A 330 19.77 -12.51 -2.21
CA GLY A 330 19.48 -12.54 -0.78
C GLY A 330 19.16 -11.17 -0.20
N ALA A 331 19.87 -10.13 -0.65
CA ALA A 331 19.61 -8.74 -0.27
C ALA A 331 18.24 -8.24 -0.77
N LEU A 332 17.88 -8.57 -2.01
CA LEU A 332 16.58 -8.24 -2.59
C LEU A 332 15.45 -8.97 -1.87
N GLU A 333 15.62 -10.26 -1.55
CA GLU A 333 14.64 -11.05 -0.78
C GLU A 333 14.42 -10.40 0.59
N LYS A 334 15.51 -10.04 1.26
CA LYS A 334 15.43 -9.35 2.55
C LYS A 334 14.69 -8.02 2.43
N GLY A 335 14.96 -7.24 1.38
CA GLY A 335 14.29 -5.97 1.12
C GLY A 335 12.78 -6.09 0.92
N ILE A 336 12.31 -7.14 0.23
CA ILE A 336 10.87 -7.43 0.06
C ILE A 336 10.19 -7.72 1.42
N ARG A 337 10.91 -8.37 2.34
CA ARG A 337 10.40 -8.80 3.66
C ARG A 337 10.36 -7.68 4.71
N LEU A 338 10.95 -6.52 4.43
CA LEU A 338 10.87 -5.36 5.31
C LEU A 338 9.43 -4.85 5.45
N ASN A 339 9.15 -4.07 6.49
CA ASN A 339 7.83 -3.53 6.80
C ASN A 339 7.40 -2.36 5.86
N ILE A 340 7.44 -2.61 4.55
CA ILE A 340 7.01 -1.70 3.49
C ILE A 340 5.55 -1.32 3.73
N SER A 341 5.23 -0.04 3.60
CA SER A 341 3.94 0.56 3.90
C SER A 341 2.86 -0.15 3.10
N LYS A 342 1.71 -0.45 3.70
CA LYS A 342 0.55 -1.06 3.00
C LYS A 342 -0.48 -0.03 2.57
N ASP A 343 -0.20 1.24 2.81
CA ASP A 343 -1.02 2.32 2.25
C ASP A 343 -0.94 2.26 0.71
N GLN A 344 -2.09 2.21 0.05
CA GLN A 344 -2.17 2.12 -1.41
C GLN A 344 -1.67 3.41 -2.08
N GLU A 345 -1.76 4.53 -1.38
CA GLU A 345 -1.27 5.81 -1.88
C GLU A 345 0.22 6.04 -1.64
N SER A 346 0.88 5.17 -0.87
CA SER A 346 2.31 5.28 -0.59
C SER A 346 3.20 4.96 -1.79
N VAL A 347 4.40 5.52 -1.76
CA VAL A 347 5.44 5.34 -2.78
C VAL A 347 6.60 4.56 -2.17
N LEU A 348 7.13 3.58 -2.91
CA LEU A 348 8.39 2.92 -2.59
C LEU A 348 9.48 3.38 -3.56
N CYS A 349 10.62 3.81 -3.00
CA CYS A 349 11.83 4.15 -3.73
C CYS A 349 12.97 3.26 -3.24
N SER A 350 13.42 2.35 -4.08
CA SER A 350 14.53 1.42 -3.81
C SER A 350 15.78 1.80 -4.58
N PHE A 351 16.93 1.76 -3.91
CA PHE A 351 18.24 2.13 -4.45
C PHE A 351 19.23 0.99 -4.23
N LEU A 352 19.69 0.34 -5.30
CA LEU A 352 20.76 -0.67 -5.26
C LEU A 352 22.11 -0.04 -5.58
N ILE A 353 23.06 -0.15 -4.65
CA ILE A 353 24.41 0.40 -4.74
C ILE A 353 25.41 -0.76 -4.61
N CYS A 354 26.04 -1.15 -5.72
CA CYS A 354 26.99 -2.25 -5.75
C CYS A 354 28.08 -2.07 -6.83
N ASP A 355 29.23 -2.70 -6.62
CA ASP A 355 30.32 -2.75 -7.61
C ASP A 355 30.60 -4.15 -8.16
N SER A 356 29.96 -5.17 -7.60
CA SER A 356 30.01 -6.56 -8.07
C SER A 356 28.64 -7.09 -8.52
N PRO A 357 28.59 -8.02 -9.49
CA PRO A 357 27.36 -8.67 -9.96
C PRO A 357 26.80 -9.72 -8.98
N SER A 358 25.62 -10.24 -9.28
CA SER A 358 24.98 -11.33 -8.56
C SER A 358 25.54 -12.70 -8.98
N HIS A 359 25.58 -13.66 -8.06
CA HIS A 359 25.80 -15.07 -8.41
C HIS A 359 24.75 -15.58 -9.41
N GLY A 360 25.14 -16.57 -10.20
CA GLY A 360 24.28 -17.35 -11.09
C GLY A 360 24.67 -17.27 -12.58
N PRO A 361 23.87 -17.87 -13.47
CA PRO A 361 24.19 -18.10 -14.87
C PRO A 361 24.05 -16.87 -15.77
N TYR A 362 24.47 -15.71 -15.28
CA TYR A 362 24.34 -14.42 -15.97
C TYR A 362 25.66 -13.96 -16.57
N HIS A 363 26.78 -14.30 -15.93
CA HIS A 363 28.11 -13.86 -16.31
C HIS A 363 28.97 -15.08 -16.68
N LYS A 364 29.64 -15.05 -17.84
CA LYS A 364 30.45 -16.19 -18.34
C LYS A 364 31.93 -16.08 -18.02
N ASP A 365 32.42 -14.86 -17.78
CA ASP A 365 33.84 -14.54 -17.67
C ASP A 365 34.26 -14.13 -16.24
N LEU A 366 33.42 -14.44 -15.24
CA LEU A 366 33.65 -14.09 -13.83
C LEU A 366 33.81 -15.36 -12.99
N LYS A 367 34.61 -15.27 -11.93
CA LYS A 367 34.70 -16.35 -10.94
C LYS A 367 33.45 -16.30 -10.05
N ASP A 368 32.71 -17.41 -10.01
CA ASP A 368 31.50 -17.57 -9.21
C ASP A 368 31.53 -18.93 -8.50
N ASP A 369 31.94 -18.92 -7.24
CA ASP A 369 32.06 -20.09 -6.36
C ASP A 369 30.68 -20.59 -5.89
N TYR A 370 29.62 -19.77 -6.05
CA TYR A 370 28.24 -20.08 -5.67
C TYR A 370 27.27 -20.10 -6.87
N TYR A 371 27.79 -20.33 -8.07
CA TYR A 371 27.03 -20.35 -9.32
C TYR A 371 25.76 -21.22 -9.25
N ASP A 372 25.85 -22.39 -8.58
CA ASP A 372 24.75 -23.35 -8.46
C ASP A 372 23.68 -22.96 -7.41
N LYS A 373 23.97 -22.00 -6.52
CA LYS A 373 23.01 -21.53 -5.51
C LYS A 373 21.92 -20.63 -6.11
N VAL A 374 22.14 -20.08 -7.31
CA VAL A 374 21.20 -19.21 -8.02
C VAL A 374 20.86 -19.79 -9.39
N GLN A 375 19.57 -20.02 -9.65
CA GLN A 375 19.15 -20.57 -10.93
C GLN A 375 18.88 -19.48 -11.97
N ALA A 376 18.94 -19.87 -13.26
CA ALA A 376 18.58 -18.98 -14.35
C ALA A 376 17.14 -18.47 -14.18
N GLY A 377 16.96 -17.15 -14.24
CA GLY A 377 15.66 -16.52 -14.11
C GLY A 377 15.30 -16.07 -12.70
N ASP A 378 16.06 -16.46 -11.66
CA ASP A 378 15.74 -16.08 -10.28
C ASP A 378 15.87 -14.58 -10.05
N LEU A 379 16.89 -13.95 -10.67
CA LEU A 379 17.05 -12.49 -10.64
C LEU A 379 15.87 -11.79 -11.34
N GLU A 380 15.38 -12.32 -12.46
CA GLU A 380 14.21 -11.78 -13.15
C GLU A 380 12.93 -11.96 -12.30
N LYS A 381 12.72 -13.15 -11.70
CA LYS A 381 11.56 -13.45 -10.85
C LYS A 381 11.51 -12.55 -9.61
N ILE A 382 12.63 -12.32 -8.94
CA ILE A 382 12.66 -11.45 -7.76
C ILE A 382 12.39 -10.00 -8.13
N MET A 383 12.85 -9.55 -9.31
CA MET A 383 12.55 -8.22 -9.81
C MET A 383 11.10 -8.06 -10.25
N GLN A 384 10.47 -9.10 -10.78
CA GLN A 384 9.02 -9.13 -11.03
C GLN A 384 8.23 -9.02 -9.72
N ARG A 385 8.66 -9.76 -8.67
CA ARG A 385 8.08 -9.64 -7.33
C ARG A 385 8.24 -8.22 -6.78
N TYR A 386 9.43 -7.62 -6.91
CA TYR A 386 9.66 -6.21 -6.57
C TYR A 386 8.70 -5.29 -7.31
N HIS A 387 8.57 -5.45 -8.63
CA HIS A 387 7.67 -4.64 -9.45
C HIS A 387 6.21 -4.73 -8.97
N ALA A 388 5.78 -5.92 -8.54
CA ALA A 388 4.43 -6.18 -8.04
C ALA A 388 4.17 -5.67 -6.61
N LEU A 389 5.19 -5.32 -5.82
CA LEU A 389 5.02 -4.88 -4.42
C LEU A 389 4.08 -3.68 -4.28
N LYS A 390 4.16 -2.72 -5.21
CA LYS A 390 3.38 -1.49 -5.20
C LYS A 390 3.12 -0.98 -6.59
N ALA A 391 1.91 -0.43 -6.78
CA ALA A 391 1.57 0.32 -7.98
C ALA A 391 2.49 1.53 -8.22
N LYS A 392 3.02 2.14 -7.15
CA LYS A 392 3.96 3.27 -7.19
C LYS A 392 5.32 2.82 -6.65
N ASN A 393 6.03 2.01 -7.44
CA ASN A 393 7.35 1.50 -7.09
C ASN A 393 8.41 2.04 -8.06
N PHE A 394 9.50 2.60 -7.51
CA PHE A 394 10.64 3.10 -8.25
C PHE A 394 11.89 2.36 -7.79
N PHE A 395 12.60 1.76 -8.75
CA PHE A 395 13.84 1.05 -8.48
C PHE A 395 14.97 1.68 -9.29
N THR A 396 16.06 2.04 -8.61
CA THR A 396 17.24 2.65 -9.21
C THR A 396 18.48 1.83 -8.87
N CYS A 397 19.27 1.49 -9.88
CA CYS A 397 20.57 0.85 -9.74
C CYS A 397 21.69 1.87 -10.01
N PHE A 398 22.69 1.89 -9.13
CA PHE A 398 23.90 2.69 -9.31
C PHE A 398 24.96 1.85 -10.01
N ARG A 399 25.30 2.25 -11.24
CA ARG A 399 26.40 1.67 -12.00
C ARG A 399 27.70 2.28 -11.52
N ILE A 400 28.40 1.56 -10.63
CA ILE A 400 29.74 1.93 -10.14
C ILE A 400 30.82 1.46 -11.12
N CYS A 401 30.62 0.30 -11.75
CA CYS A 401 31.49 -0.25 -12.77
C CYS A 401 30.72 -1.10 -13.79
N ASP A 402 31.40 -1.54 -14.84
CA ASP A 402 30.79 -2.26 -15.97
C ASP A 402 30.50 -3.74 -15.66
N LYS A 403 31.08 -4.31 -14.59
CA LYS A 403 30.86 -5.71 -14.20
C LYS A 403 29.38 -6.01 -13.91
N THR A 404 28.62 -5.01 -13.47
CA THR A 404 27.20 -5.13 -13.10
C THR A 404 26.22 -5.02 -14.28
N ASP A 405 26.68 -4.72 -15.49
CA ASP A 405 25.80 -4.31 -16.61
C ASP A 405 24.86 -5.42 -17.07
N ILE A 406 25.36 -6.66 -17.14
CA ILE A 406 24.52 -7.81 -17.52
C ILE A 406 23.45 -8.06 -16.45
N MET A 407 23.84 -8.04 -15.17
CA MET A 407 22.92 -8.16 -14.03
C MET A 407 21.82 -7.10 -14.10
N PHE A 408 22.16 -5.82 -14.28
CA PHE A 408 21.16 -4.76 -14.38
C PHE A 408 20.26 -4.89 -15.60
N THR A 409 20.79 -5.39 -16.72
CA THR A 409 19.98 -5.68 -17.93
C THR A 409 18.96 -6.78 -17.65
N LYS A 410 19.36 -7.83 -16.93
CA LYS A 410 18.45 -8.89 -16.47
C LYS A 410 17.40 -8.36 -15.49
N MET A 411 17.81 -7.56 -14.51
CA MET A 411 16.88 -6.92 -13.57
C MET A 411 15.84 -6.07 -14.29
N LYS A 412 16.24 -5.34 -15.35
CA LYS A 412 15.33 -4.52 -16.16
C LYS A 412 14.30 -5.36 -16.94
N THR A 413 14.58 -6.63 -17.21
CA THR A 413 13.61 -7.56 -17.80
C THR A 413 12.49 -7.89 -16.82
N GLY A 414 12.82 -8.07 -15.53
CA GLY A 414 11.82 -8.28 -14.47
C GLY A 414 11.14 -6.99 -13.98
N PHE A 415 11.82 -5.86 -14.08
CA PHE A 415 11.33 -4.53 -13.69
C PHE A 415 11.60 -3.52 -14.83
N PRO A 416 10.71 -3.41 -15.84
CA PRO A 416 10.97 -2.60 -17.04
C PRO A 416 11.20 -1.10 -16.81
N SER A 417 10.62 -0.54 -15.74
CA SER A 417 10.79 0.86 -15.35
C SER A 417 12.01 1.13 -14.46
N LEU A 418 12.90 0.15 -14.28
CA LEU A 418 14.14 0.31 -13.51
C LEU A 418 15.07 1.30 -14.20
N ILE A 419 15.64 2.20 -13.40
CA ILE A 419 16.61 3.22 -13.85
C ILE A 419 18.02 2.75 -13.50
N ILE A 420 18.94 2.84 -14.45
CA ILE A 420 20.37 2.61 -14.24
C ILE A 420 21.04 3.98 -14.40
N THR A 421 21.85 4.40 -13.43
CA THR A 421 22.53 5.70 -13.48
C THR A 421 24.02 5.58 -13.18
N GLU A 422 24.83 6.30 -13.96
CA GLU A 422 26.30 6.31 -13.93
C GLU A 422 26.88 7.48 -13.11
N THR A 423 26.02 8.29 -12.49
CA THR A 423 26.48 9.57 -11.94
C THR A 423 27.40 9.38 -10.74
N THR A 424 28.54 10.11 -10.75
CA THR A 424 29.38 10.27 -9.56
C THR A 424 28.50 10.66 -8.37
N LEU A 425 28.83 10.10 -7.21
CA LEU A 425 28.01 10.20 -6.01
C LEU A 425 27.56 11.64 -5.68
N ASN A 426 28.31 12.69 -6.06
CA ASN A 426 27.88 14.08 -5.85
C ASN A 426 26.64 14.55 -6.65
N ASN A 427 26.29 13.95 -7.80
CA ASN A 427 25.09 14.30 -8.59
C ASN A 427 23.84 13.48 -8.21
N PHE A 428 23.97 12.52 -7.28
CA PHE A 428 22.90 11.66 -6.78
C PHE A 428 21.78 12.43 -6.09
N SER A 429 22.17 13.41 -5.25
CA SER A 429 21.21 14.33 -4.68
C SER A 429 20.50 15.07 -5.81
N GLU A 430 21.19 15.53 -6.85
CA GLU A 430 20.55 16.26 -7.97
C GLU A 430 19.62 15.41 -8.83
N SER A 431 19.89 14.13 -9.09
CA SER A 431 18.95 13.26 -9.82
C SER A 431 17.70 12.92 -9.02
N VAL A 432 17.85 12.62 -7.71
CA VAL A 432 16.70 12.42 -6.81
C VAL A 432 15.98 13.74 -6.52
N LEU A 433 16.71 14.86 -6.43
CA LEU A 433 16.17 16.22 -6.27
C LEU A 433 15.52 16.74 -7.54
N PHE A 434 16.04 16.48 -8.74
CA PHE A 434 15.41 16.93 -9.97
C PHE A 434 14.03 16.27 -10.11
N SER A 435 13.91 15.01 -9.69
CA SER A 435 12.64 14.28 -9.61
C SER A 435 11.70 14.75 -8.49
N LEU A 436 12.17 15.49 -7.47
CA LEU A 436 11.35 15.90 -6.31
C LEU A 436 11.15 17.44 -6.18
N LYS A 437 12.18 18.24 -6.41
CA LYS A 437 12.29 19.70 -6.18
C LYS A 437 11.35 20.53 -7.08
N THR A 438 11.25 20.21 -8.37
CA THR A 438 10.26 20.88 -9.27
C THR A 438 8.82 20.51 -8.93
N SER A 439 8.61 19.40 -8.21
CA SER A 439 7.29 18.97 -7.77
C SER A 439 6.80 19.77 -6.57
N LEU A 440 7.68 20.05 -5.62
CA LEU A 440 7.32 20.67 -4.35
C LEU A 440 7.25 22.20 -4.44
N GLN A 441 8.01 22.84 -5.35
CA GLN A 441 8.08 24.30 -5.46
C GLN A 441 6.84 24.96 -6.12
N ASN A 442 6.01 24.23 -6.87
CA ASN A 442 4.76 24.77 -7.44
C ASN A 442 3.53 24.56 -6.51
N SER A 443 3.74 24.37 -5.21
CA SER A 443 2.70 24.03 -4.22
C SER A 443 1.94 25.24 -3.63
N GLN A 444 1.82 26.34 -4.38
CA GLN A 444 0.94 27.47 -4.05
C GLN A 444 0.03 27.83 -5.22
N ALA A 445 -0.74 26.88 -5.76
CA ALA A 445 -1.91 27.22 -6.55
C ALA A 445 -2.87 26.02 -6.67
N LYS A 446 -4.07 26.18 -6.09
CA LYS A 446 -5.31 25.44 -6.35
C LYS A 446 -5.23 23.91 -6.17
N THR A 447 -5.31 23.46 -4.92
CA THR A 447 -5.82 22.11 -4.60
C THR A 447 -7.28 21.99 -5.03
N SER A 448 -7.51 21.26 -6.11
CA SER A 448 -8.83 20.72 -6.47
C SER A 448 -9.32 19.78 -5.36
N LYS A 449 -10.60 19.89 -5.02
CA LYS A 449 -11.34 19.06 -4.04
C LYS A 449 -11.19 17.55 -4.34
N GLN A 450 -10.21 16.86 -3.76
CA GLN A 450 -10.13 15.39 -3.74
C GLN A 450 -9.30 14.93 -2.52
N SER A 451 -9.92 14.06 -1.70
CA SER A 451 -9.51 13.44 -0.41
C SER A 451 -8.89 14.35 0.68
N GLN A 452 -9.73 14.79 1.64
CA GLN A 452 -9.26 15.39 2.90
C GLN A 452 -8.90 14.28 3.90
N ASN A 453 -7.79 13.59 3.70
CA ASN A 453 -7.27 12.72 4.77
C ASN A 453 -6.68 13.60 5.88
N ILE A 454 -7.02 13.30 7.13
CA ILE A 454 -6.52 13.99 8.31
C ILE A 454 -5.41 13.15 8.92
N LYS A 455 -4.31 13.79 9.30
CA LYS A 455 -3.20 13.14 10.00
C LYS A 455 -3.24 13.50 11.46
N ILE A 456 -3.30 12.49 12.33
CA ILE A 456 -3.38 12.67 13.78
C ILE A 456 -2.31 11.82 14.44
N ARG A 457 -1.49 12.43 15.30
CA ARG A 457 -0.60 11.68 16.18
C ARG A 457 -1.41 11.02 17.29
N ALA A 458 -1.09 9.78 17.59
CA ALA A 458 -1.81 9.00 18.57
C ALA A 458 -0.88 8.07 19.33
N ARG A 459 -1.26 7.73 20.56
CA ARG A 459 -0.73 6.58 21.28
C ARG A 459 -1.70 5.43 21.08
N PHE A 460 -1.23 4.32 20.54
CA PHE A 460 -2.05 3.13 20.39
C PHE A 460 -1.88 2.20 21.59
N SER A 461 -2.91 1.40 21.84
CA SER A 461 -2.99 0.39 22.89
C SER A 461 -3.66 -0.84 22.31
N LYS A 462 -2.93 -1.96 22.26
CA LYS A 462 -3.44 -3.28 21.85
C LYS A 462 -2.91 -4.35 22.80
N THR A 463 -3.39 -5.57 22.68
CA THR A 463 -2.86 -6.69 23.46
C THR A 463 -2.30 -7.77 22.55
N LYS A 464 -1.42 -8.61 23.08
CA LYS A 464 -1.04 -9.87 22.42
C LYS A 464 -2.13 -10.91 22.66
N PRO A 465 -2.39 -11.81 21.70
CA PRO A 465 -3.09 -13.05 22.00
C PRO A 465 -2.38 -13.74 23.17
N LEU A 466 -3.14 -14.13 24.20
CA LEU A 466 -2.61 -14.87 25.33
C LEU A 466 -2.48 -16.35 24.91
N GLU A 467 -1.28 -16.92 24.98
CA GLU A 467 -1.13 -18.38 24.93
C GLU A 467 -1.76 -18.96 26.19
N LEU A 468 -2.97 -19.50 26.06
CA LEU A 468 -3.77 -19.95 27.20
C LEU A 468 -3.97 -21.46 27.18
N ASN A 469 -3.83 -22.04 28.36
CA ASN A 469 -4.03 -23.45 28.60
C ASN A 469 -5.54 -23.73 28.72
N ASN A 470 -6.10 -24.52 27.79
CA ASN A 470 -7.55 -24.80 27.68
C ASN A 470 -8.21 -25.31 28.98
N TYR A 471 -7.43 -25.85 29.92
CA TYR A 471 -7.90 -26.31 31.21
C TYR A 471 -8.50 -25.19 32.09
N LEU A 472 -8.04 -23.94 31.93
CA LEU A 472 -8.51 -22.80 32.74
C LEU A 472 -9.89 -22.27 32.30
N LEU A 473 -10.34 -22.59 31.08
CA LEU A 473 -11.68 -22.23 30.59
C LEU A 473 -12.78 -23.06 31.27
N LYS A 474 -12.43 -24.24 31.82
CA LYS A 474 -13.37 -25.17 32.49
C LYS A 474 -13.46 -24.95 34.01
N ASP A 475 -12.63 -24.09 34.59
CA ASP A 475 -12.76 -23.75 36.00
C ASP A 475 -14.02 -22.88 36.19
N ASP A 476 -14.82 -23.21 37.21
CA ASP A 476 -16.10 -22.56 37.57
C ASP A 476 -16.00 -21.06 37.92
N ASN A 477 -14.80 -20.50 37.82
CA ASN A 477 -14.46 -19.21 38.34
C ASN A 477 -14.88 -18.10 37.38
N VAL A 478 -15.87 -17.32 37.81
CA VAL A 478 -16.12 -15.97 37.30
C VAL A 478 -14.86 -15.10 37.38
N ASP A 479 -13.91 -15.45 38.27
CA ASP A 479 -12.57 -14.89 38.29
C ASP A 479 -11.80 -15.12 36.99
N TYR A 480 -12.08 -16.15 36.17
CA TYR A 480 -11.31 -16.39 34.94
C TYR A 480 -11.40 -15.23 33.96
N TRP A 481 -12.61 -14.79 33.56
CA TRP A 481 -12.74 -13.74 32.55
C TRP A 481 -12.29 -12.37 33.07
N LYS A 482 -12.48 -12.12 34.37
CA LYS A 482 -11.93 -10.95 35.04
C LYS A 482 -10.40 -10.98 35.06
N ASN A 483 -9.80 -12.09 35.52
CA ASN A 483 -8.36 -12.32 35.51
C ASN A 483 -7.80 -12.28 34.09
N PHE A 484 -8.50 -12.81 33.11
CA PHE A 484 -8.14 -12.74 31.69
C PHE A 484 -8.01 -11.29 31.25
N LEU A 485 -9.01 -10.45 31.53
CA LEU A 485 -8.95 -9.02 31.19
C LEU A 485 -7.84 -8.29 31.98
N GLU A 486 -7.63 -8.63 33.26
CA GLU A 486 -6.51 -8.10 34.05
C GLU A 486 -5.15 -8.52 33.46
N GLN A 487 -4.99 -9.76 33.02
CA GLN A 487 -3.80 -10.26 32.33
C GLN A 487 -3.62 -9.63 30.96
N GLN A 488 -4.71 -9.37 30.22
CA GLN A 488 -4.67 -8.65 28.95
C GLN A 488 -4.17 -7.22 29.16
N GLU A 489 -4.63 -6.52 30.22
CA GLU A 489 -4.12 -5.20 30.59
C GLU A 489 -2.63 -5.26 31.03
N LEU A 490 -2.19 -6.31 31.71
CA LEU A 490 -0.76 -6.50 32.04
C LEU A 490 0.11 -6.77 30.80
N ASN A 491 -0.44 -7.49 29.82
CA ASN A 491 0.22 -7.79 28.53
C ASN A 491 0.00 -6.72 27.47
N LYS A 492 -0.57 -5.58 27.86
CA LYS A 492 -0.86 -4.49 26.96
C LYS A 492 0.41 -3.94 26.33
N ILE A 493 0.30 -3.76 25.03
CA ILE A 493 1.29 -3.15 24.17
C ILE A 493 0.85 -1.73 23.89
N GLU A 494 1.73 -0.79 24.20
CA GLU A 494 1.55 0.62 23.88
C GLU A 494 2.71 1.13 23.03
N GLY A 495 2.41 2.04 22.13
CA GLY A 495 3.38 2.71 21.29
C GLY A 495 2.82 3.99 20.70
N GLU A 496 3.70 4.84 20.19
CA GLU A 496 3.30 6.03 19.46
C GLU A 496 3.12 5.71 17.97
N THR A 497 2.18 6.38 17.32
CA THR A 497 1.93 6.25 15.90
C THR A 497 1.38 7.55 15.31
N GLN A 498 1.27 7.57 13.99
CA GLN A 498 0.57 8.59 13.25
C GLN A 498 -0.53 7.92 12.41
N LEU A 499 -1.77 8.34 12.65
CA LEU A 499 -2.95 7.86 11.94
C LEU A 499 -3.22 8.74 10.73
N ILE A 500 -3.56 8.09 9.62
CA ILE A 500 -4.15 8.73 8.44
C ILE A 500 -5.61 8.35 8.42
N ILE A 501 -6.51 9.28 8.70
CA ILE A 501 -7.96 9.04 8.76
C ILE A 501 -8.62 9.65 7.52
N ASN A 502 -9.41 8.88 6.79
CA ASN A 502 -10.29 9.44 5.77
C ASN A 502 -11.42 10.21 6.45
N ASN A 503 -11.50 11.53 6.22
CA ASN A 503 -12.52 12.37 6.85
C ASN A 503 -13.93 12.14 6.29
N LYS A 504 -14.08 11.36 5.21
CA LYS A 504 -15.38 10.95 4.70
C LYS A 504 -15.73 9.56 5.22
N GLN A 505 -16.98 9.40 5.63
CA GLN A 505 -17.58 8.08 5.87
C GLN A 505 -17.41 7.22 4.62
N GLU A 506 -17.14 5.94 4.83
CA GLU A 506 -17.06 4.96 3.75
C GLU A 506 -18.43 4.79 3.07
N ASP A 507 -18.43 4.76 1.74
CA ASP A 507 -19.64 4.47 0.96
C ASP A 507 -19.83 2.95 0.91
N LEU A 508 -20.70 2.45 1.80
CA LEU A 508 -20.96 1.03 1.98
C LEU A 508 -22.27 0.64 1.31
N SER A 509 -22.34 -0.61 0.83
CA SER A 509 -23.61 -1.16 0.36
C SER A 509 -24.66 -1.18 1.48
N ASP A 510 -25.95 -1.20 1.16
CA ASP A 510 -27.01 -1.10 2.18
C ASP A 510 -26.97 -2.26 3.20
N ASN A 511 -26.41 -3.41 2.82
CA ASN A 511 -26.21 -4.57 3.70
C ASN A 511 -25.00 -4.42 4.64
N GLU A 512 -24.08 -3.50 4.35
CA GLU A 512 -22.85 -3.22 5.11
C GLU A 512 -22.96 -1.96 5.97
N LYS A 513 -23.99 -1.13 5.75
CA LYS A 513 -24.26 0.05 6.56
C LYS A 513 -24.71 -0.37 7.96
N GLY A 514 -23.84 -0.18 8.95
CA GLY A 514 -24.19 -0.33 10.36
C GLY A 514 -25.30 0.65 10.76
N SER A 515 -26.35 0.16 11.41
CA SER A 515 -27.50 0.99 11.84
C SER A 515 -27.15 1.99 12.95
N GLN A 516 -26.05 1.75 13.69
CA GLN A 516 -25.69 2.50 14.89
C GLN A 516 -24.40 3.33 14.78
N CYS A 517 -23.53 3.04 13.81
CA CYS A 517 -22.23 3.67 13.66
C CYS A 517 -21.96 4.09 12.22
N GLN A 518 -21.23 5.20 12.05
CA GLN A 518 -20.55 5.50 10.80
C GLN A 518 -19.16 4.88 10.80
N ILE A 519 -18.75 4.41 9.63
CA ILE A 519 -17.49 3.70 9.40
C ILE A 519 -16.52 4.63 8.69
N PHE A 520 -15.31 4.74 9.23
CA PHE A 520 -14.21 5.52 8.66
C PHE A 520 -12.99 4.62 8.45
N LYS A 521 -12.43 4.65 7.24
CA LYS A 521 -11.14 3.99 6.98
C LYS A 521 -10.00 4.83 7.53
N LEU A 522 -9.07 4.16 8.19
CA LEU A 522 -7.82 4.77 8.62
C LEU A 522 -6.64 3.83 8.39
N PHE A 523 -5.45 4.40 8.35
CA PHE A 523 -4.20 3.68 8.23
C PHE A 523 -3.28 4.04 9.40
N ASP A 524 -2.81 3.02 10.12
CA ASP A 524 -1.78 3.14 11.14
C ASP A 524 -0.42 2.89 10.50
N ILE A 525 0.48 3.87 10.65
CA ILE A 525 1.79 3.88 9.99
C ILE A 525 2.81 2.98 10.67
N VAL A 526 2.75 2.88 12.00
CA VAL A 526 3.69 2.09 12.79
C VAL A 526 3.27 0.63 12.80
N LEU A 527 1.98 0.35 13.03
CA LEU A 527 1.41 -0.99 12.91
C LEU A 527 1.29 -1.47 11.46
N ASN A 528 1.46 -0.56 10.50
CA ASN A 528 1.39 -0.78 9.06
C ASN A 528 0.09 -1.48 8.64
N ARG A 529 -1.05 -0.94 9.09
CA ARG A 529 -2.37 -1.58 8.97
C ARG A 529 -3.45 -0.65 8.49
N LYS A 530 -4.27 -1.17 7.58
CA LYS A 530 -5.59 -0.63 7.30
C LYS A 530 -6.52 -1.04 8.44
N LEU A 531 -7.26 -0.06 8.95
CA LEU A 531 -8.16 -0.21 10.08
C LEU A 531 -9.49 0.46 9.77
N VAL A 532 -10.51 0.07 10.51
CA VAL A 532 -11.83 0.68 10.50
C VAL A 532 -12.12 1.28 11.86
N LEU A 533 -12.42 2.58 11.88
CA LEU A 533 -13.01 3.27 13.01
C LEU A 533 -14.52 3.19 12.91
N LYS A 534 -15.17 2.75 14.00
CA LYS A 534 -16.62 2.80 14.16
C LYS A 534 -16.96 3.90 15.15
N LEU A 535 -17.61 4.95 14.64
CA LEU A 535 -18.01 6.09 15.44
C LEU A 535 -19.55 6.11 15.57
N PRO A 536 -20.11 6.06 16.79
CA PRO A 536 -21.56 6.03 16.98
C PRO A 536 -22.26 7.26 16.39
N ASN A 537 -23.46 7.05 15.85
CA ASN A 537 -24.27 8.12 15.24
C ASN A 537 -24.58 9.27 16.21
N PHE A 538 -24.69 8.99 17.51
CA PHE A 538 -24.90 10.03 18.53
C PHE A 538 -23.69 10.97 18.65
N VAL A 539 -22.46 10.46 18.56
CA VAL A 539 -21.24 11.29 18.64
C VAL A 539 -21.21 12.30 17.49
N ILE A 540 -21.46 11.80 16.28
CA ILE A 540 -21.39 12.59 15.05
C ILE A 540 -22.50 13.64 15.01
N SER A 541 -23.74 13.24 15.32
CA SER A 541 -24.88 14.17 15.34
C SER A 541 -24.70 15.29 16.37
N LYS A 542 -24.20 14.98 17.57
CA LYS A 542 -23.94 15.97 18.63
C LYS A 542 -22.76 16.88 18.29
N PHE A 543 -21.68 16.32 17.76
CA PHE A 543 -20.54 17.10 17.30
C PHE A 543 -20.94 18.06 16.16
N ASN A 544 -21.71 17.61 15.17
CA ASN A 544 -22.19 18.48 14.09
C ASN A 544 -23.09 19.61 14.59
N GLN A 545 -23.87 19.38 15.66
CA GLN A 545 -24.74 20.40 16.25
C GLN A 545 -23.98 21.44 17.09
N LYS A 546 -23.03 21.00 17.94
CA LYS A 546 -22.42 21.85 18.97
C LYS A 546 -20.93 22.12 18.77
N GLN A 547 -20.29 21.46 17.81
CA GLN A 547 -18.84 21.42 17.59
C GLN A 547 -18.02 20.89 18.80
N GLN A 548 -18.71 20.38 19.84
CA GLN A 548 -18.12 19.82 21.05
C GLN A 548 -19.10 18.83 21.70
N LEU A 549 -18.55 17.86 22.44
CA LEU A 549 -19.31 16.88 23.22
C LEU A 549 -19.32 17.27 24.69
N SER A 550 -20.43 16.99 25.37
CA SER A 550 -20.55 17.15 26.82
C SER A 550 -19.79 16.05 27.59
N PRO A 551 -19.46 16.26 28.87
CA PRO A 551 -18.79 15.24 29.69
C PRO A 551 -19.57 13.92 29.76
N LYS A 552 -20.91 13.97 29.73
CA LYS A 552 -21.75 12.78 29.70
C LYS A 552 -21.60 12.02 28.39
N GLU A 553 -21.67 12.71 27.25
CA GLU A 553 -21.54 12.09 25.91
C GLU A 553 -20.14 11.48 25.71
N LEU A 554 -19.09 12.12 26.25
CA LEU A 554 -17.74 11.56 26.26
C LEU A 554 -17.67 10.27 27.08
N LYS A 555 -18.30 10.23 28.26
CA LYS A 555 -18.36 9.05 29.12
C LYS A 555 -19.16 7.90 28.48
N ASP A 556 -20.27 8.23 27.81
CA ASP A 556 -21.07 7.25 27.07
C ASP A 556 -20.25 6.63 25.92
N TYR A 557 -19.45 7.45 25.22
CA TYR A 557 -18.56 6.97 24.16
C TYR A 557 -17.38 6.14 24.69
N GLU A 558 -16.78 6.52 25.81
CA GLU A 558 -15.76 5.72 26.48
C GLU A 558 -16.30 4.34 26.88
N SER A 559 -17.54 4.28 27.40
CA SER A 559 -18.22 3.01 27.69
C SER A 559 -18.39 2.17 26.42
N PHE A 560 -18.81 2.78 25.31
CA PHE A 560 -18.93 2.10 24.01
C PHE A 560 -17.60 1.49 23.54
N ILE A 561 -16.50 2.26 23.59
CA ILE A 561 -15.15 1.78 23.23
C ILE A 561 -14.78 0.56 24.09
N ASN A 562 -14.98 0.65 25.41
CA ASN A 562 -14.59 -0.41 26.33
C ASN A 562 -15.41 -1.70 26.12
N THR A 563 -16.71 -1.58 25.88
CA THR A 563 -17.58 -2.72 25.55
C THR A 563 -17.12 -3.41 24.28
N ARG A 564 -16.89 -2.66 23.19
CA ARG A 564 -16.49 -3.24 21.89
C ARG A 564 -15.12 -3.90 21.95
N TYR A 565 -14.17 -3.24 22.62
CA TYR A 565 -12.83 -3.78 22.84
C TYR A 565 -12.87 -5.10 23.61
N THR A 566 -13.61 -5.14 24.73
CA THR A 566 -13.71 -6.31 25.61
C THR A 566 -14.39 -7.48 24.90
N ALA A 567 -15.52 -7.24 24.22
CA ALA A 567 -16.25 -8.28 23.50
C ALA A 567 -15.38 -8.93 22.42
N LEU A 568 -14.59 -8.12 21.69
CA LEU A 568 -13.72 -8.63 20.64
C LEU A 568 -12.54 -9.44 21.21
N LEU A 569 -11.96 -9.05 22.33
CA LEU A 569 -10.92 -9.83 23.01
C LEU A 569 -11.42 -11.20 23.48
N ILE A 570 -12.62 -11.25 24.08
CA ILE A 570 -13.25 -12.51 24.51
C ILE A 570 -13.53 -13.41 23.29
N ALA A 571 -14.04 -12.82 22.21
CA ALA A 571 -14.31 -13.55 20.98
C ALA A 571 -13.04 -14.09 20.31
N GLN A 572 -11.94 -13.32 20.32
CA GLN A 572 -10.64 -13.79 19.86
C GLN A 572 -10.15 -14.99 20.66
N GLN A 573 -10.23 -14.92 22.00
CA GLN A 573 -9.81 -16.00 22.89
C GLN A 573 -10.61 -17.29 22.68
N LEU A 574 -11.94 -17.17 22.55
CA LEU A 574 -12.80 -18.33 22.33
C LEU A 574 -12.65 -18.90 20.92
N ALA A 575 -12.44 -18.06 19.92
CA ALA A 575 -12.16 -18.50 18.56
C ALA A 575 -10.83 -19.25 18.47
N GLU A 576 -9.79 -18.80 19.16
CA GLU A 576 -8.52 -19.53 19.28
C GLU A 576 -8.69 -20.88 19.96
N SER A 577 -9.40 -20.91 21.08
CA SER A 577 -9.75 -22.15 21.78
C SER A 577 -10.53 -23.12 20.88
N PHE A 578 -11.50 -22.62 20.12
CA PHE A 578 -12.28 -23.41 19.16
C PHE A 578 -11.41 -23.97 18.04
N ARG A 579 -10.51 -23.16 17.46
CA ARG A 579 -9.58 -23.62 16.41
C ARG A 579 -8.67 -24.73 16.93
N MET A 580 -8.14 -24.63 18.14
CA MET A 580 -7.31 -25.70 18.73
C MET A 580 -8.05 -27.03 18.86
N GLN A 581 -9.37 -27.00 19.10
CA GLN A 581 -10.19 -28.21 19.21
C GLN A 581 -10.69 -28.72 17.85
N THR A 582 -10.77 -27.84 16.83
CA THR A 582 -11.32 -28.16 15.52
C THR A 582 -10.28 -28.33 14.42
N GLN A 583 -9.00 -28.04 14.69
CA GLN A 583 -7.94 -28.14 13.68
C GLN A 583 -7.81 -29.55 13.07
N SER A 584 -8.13 -30.61 13.80
CA SER A 584 -8.15 -31.98 13.24
C SER A 584 -9.51 -32.42 12.71
N ILE A 585 -10.54 -31.57 12.80
CA ILE A 585 -11.92 -31.88 12.41
C ILE A 585 -12.16 -31.39 10.99
N GLN A 586 -12.15 -32.32 10.04
CA GLN A 586 -12.46 -32.02 8.64
C GLN A 586 -13.82 -31.32 8.51
N GLY A 587 -13.84 -30.20 7.77
CA GLY A 587 -15.06 -29.44 7.49
C GLY A 587 -15.44 -28.42 8.56
N ALA A 588 -14.61 -28.25 9.60
CA ALA A 588 -14.77 -27.15 10.56
C ALA A 588 -14.07 -25.88 10.06
N PRO A 589 -14.76 -24.72 10.02
CA PRO A 589 -14.13 -23.48 9.60
C PRO A 589 -13.13 -22.97 10.67
N PRO A 590 -11.93 -22.55 10.28
CA PRO A 590 -10.97 -21.92 11.19
C PRO A 590 -11.38 -20.47 11.45
N ILE A 591 -12.13 -20.24 12.53
CA ILE A 591 -12.71 -18.92 12.84
C ILE A 591 -11.67 -18.00 13.47
N PHE A 592 -11.57 -16.75 12.99
CA PHE A 592 -10.77 -15.68 13.58
C PHE A 592 -11.60 -14.43 13.83
N TYR A 593 -11.28 -13.66 14.87
CA TYR A 593 -11.81 -12.31 15.07
C TYR A 593 -10.73 -11.26 14.84
N VAL A 594 -11.10 -10.16 14.17
CA VAL A 594 -10.19 -9.03 13.91
C VAL A 594 -9.63 -8.42 15.20
N SER A 595 -8.44 -7.83 15.12
CA SER A 595 -7.74 -7.30 16.30
C SER A 595 -8.29 -5.93 16.71
N PRO A 596 -8.68 -5.76 17.99
CA PRO A 596 -9.10 -4.46 18.51
C PRO A 596 -7.88 -3.60 18.87
N ILE A 597 -7.96 -2.30 18.58
CA ILE A 597 -6.93 -1.33 18.93
C ILE A 597 -7.60 -0.06 19.46
N LYS A 598 -7.15 0.40 20.63
CA LYS A 598 -7.53 1.71 21.18
C LYS A 598 -6.47 2.74 20.81
N TYR A 599 -6.90 3.97 20.57
CA TYR A 599 -6.00 5.10 20.34
C TYR A 599 -6.34 6.25 21.28
N GLU A 600 -5.32 6.88 21.84
CA GLU A 600 -5.40 8.20 22.46
C GLU A 600 -4.81 9.22 21.50
N LEU A 601 -5.61 10.19 21.08
CA LEU A 601 -5.25 11.19 20.07
C LEU A 601 -4.63 12.42 20.72
N GLU A 602 -3.56 12.95 20.11
CA GLU A 602 -3.00 14.25 20.49
C GLU A 602 -3.96 15.41 20.12
N THR A 603 -4.71 15.24 19.03
CA THR A 603 -5.74 16.19 18.57
C THR A 603 -7.06 15.47 18.36
N SER A 604 -8.16 16.06 18.81
CA SER A 604 -9.48 15.43 18.71
C SER A 604 -9.90 15.15 17.27
N PHE A 605 -10.59 14.03 17.07
CA PHE A 605 -11.29 13.71 15.83
C PHE A 605 -12.79 13.74 16.12
N MET A 606 -13.55 14.61 15.46
CA MET A 606 -14.99 14.80 15.72
C MET A 606 -15.32 14.99 17.22
N GLY A 607 -14.47 15.72 17.94
CA GLY A 607 -14.67 16.04 19.35
C GLY A 607 -14.26 14.96 20.36
N VAL A 608 -13.79 13.80 19.90
CA VAL A 608 -13.29 12.72 20.77
C VAL A 608 -11.76 12.60 20.71
N ASN A 609 -11.15 12.29 21.86
CA ASN A 609 -9.70 12.07 21.99
C ASN A 609 -9.33 10.60 22.10
N GLN A 610 -10.32 9.71 22.17
CA GLN A 610 -10.10 8.28 22.16
C GLN A 610 -10.78 7.68 20.94
N LEU A 611 -10.18 6.66 20.33
CA LEU A 611 -10.80 5.92 19.23
C LEU A 611 -10.73 4.41 19.51
N PHE A 612 -11.77 3.71 19.10
CA PHE A 612 -11.74 2.26 18.89
C PHE A 612 -11.64 1.98 17.40
N ALA A 613 -10.63 1.21 17.00
CA ALA A 613 -10.55 0.70 15.63
C ALA A 613 -10.24 -0.80 15.63
N GLU A 614 -10.60 -1.44 14.54
CA GLU A 614 -10.38 -2.86 14.30
C GLU A 614 -9.68 -3.06 12.94
N THR A 615 -9.02 -4.22 12.77
CA THR A 615 -8.40 -4.58 11.48
C THR A 615 -9.42 -4.53 10.34
N TYR A 616 -9.10 -3.81 9.26
CA TYR A 616 -9.94 -3.81 8.06
C TYR A 616 -9.86 -5.16 7.35
N ILE A 617 -11.01 -5.75 7.06
CA ILE A 617 -11.13 -7.05 6.40
C ILE A 617 -11.12 -6.85 4.87
N ASP A 618 -9.92 -6.86 4.29
CA ASP A 618 -9.67 -6.63 2.86
C ASP A 618 -9.42 -7.96 2.12
N LEU A 619 -10.46 -8.77 1.95
CA LEU A 619 -10.37 -10.07 1.28
C LEU A 619 -10.80 -9.94 -0.18
N ALA A 620 -9.84 -9.93 -1.12
CA ALA A 620 -10.09 -9.66 -2.54
C ALA A 620 -11.08 -10.63 -3.20
N ASN A 621 -11.13 -11.89 -2.74
CA ASN A 621 -12.02 -12.93 -3.26
C ASN A 621 -13.41 -12.94 -2.60
N PHE A 622 -13.62 -12.13 -1.55
CA PHE A 622 -14.88 -12.04 -0.81
C PHE A 622 -15.35 -10.58 -0.75
N SER A 623 -16.14 -10.19 -1.75
CA SER A 623 -16.63 -8.82 -1.86
C SER A 623 -17.65 -8.47 -0.79
N GLU A 624 -18.55 -9.38 -0.44
CA GLU A 624 -19.71 -9.10 0.42
C GLU A 624 -19.48 -9.43 1.89
N TRP A 625 -19.90 -8.50 2.76
CA TRP A 625 -20.07 -8.78 4.19
C TRP A 625 -21.25 -9.71 4.41
N LYS A 626 -21.05 -10.77 5.20
CA LYS A 626 -22.08 -11.76 5.52
C LYS A 626 -22.34 -11.84 7.01
N LYS A 627 -23.62 -11.96 7.35
CA LYS A 627 -24.09 -12.29 8.70
C LYS A 627 -24.49 -13.77 8.72
N TYR A 628 -23.79 -14.58 9.50
CA TYR A 628 -24.01 -16.02 9.66
C TYR A 628 -25.03 -16.32 10.76
N THR A 629 -25.00 -15.54 11.84
CA THR A 629 -26.05 -15.48 12.85
C THR A 629 -26.27 -14.03 13.26
N ASN A 630 -27.41 -13.71 13.87
CA ASN A 630 -27.62 -12.40 14.48
C ASN A 630 -27.70 -12.49 16.01
N ASN A 631 -27.99 -11.38 16.69
CA ASN A 631 -28.25 -11.35 18.13
C ASN A 631 -29.70 -11.68 18.50
N THR A 632 -30.54 -12.10 17.56
CA THR A 632 -31.93 -12.54 17.79
C THR A 632 -32.13 -13.96 17.29
N ILE A 633 -32.95 -14.19 16.25
CA ILE A 633 -33.40 -15.53 15.84
C ILE A 633 -32.79 -16.04 14.53
N TYR A 634 -32.05 -15.20 13.80
CA TYR A 634 -31.57 -15.55 12.46
C TYR A 634 -30.26 -16.36 12.50
N ALA A 635 -30.21 -17.43 11.70
CA ALA A 635 -29.01 -18.17 11.35
C ALA A 635 -29.06 -18.54 9.85
N ASP A 636 -27.91 -18.49 9.18
CA ASP A 636 -27.80 -18.89 7.78
C ASP A 636 -27.94 -20.42 7.64
N GLU A 637 -28.88 -20.85 6.80
CA GLU A 637 -29.16 -22.28 6.59
C GLU A 637 -28.08 -23.02 5.80
N ASN A 638 -27.39 -22.35 4.89
CA ASN A 638 -26.34 -22.94 4.04
C ASN A 638 -25.00 -23.00 4.79
N GLU A 639 -24.79 -22.11 5.75
CA GLU A 639 -23.57 -22.03 6.55
C GLU A 639 -23.84 -22.29 8.04
N TYR A 640 -24.80 -23.18 8.29
CA TYR A 640 -25.28 -23.57 9.62
C TYR A 640 -24.15 -24.04 10.55
N TYR A 641 -23.09 -24.61 10.00
CA TYR A 641 -21.91 -25.08 10.73
C TYR A 641 -21.20 -23.98 11.56
N TYR A 642 -21.37 -22.70 11.24
CA TYR A 642 -20.87 -21.60 12.09
C TYR A 642 -21.52 -21.57 13.48
N THR A 643 -22.76 -22.06 13.61
CA THR A 643 -23.46 -22.13 14.90
C THR A 643 -22.74 -23.06 15.90
N ALA A 644 -21.90 -23.98 15.42
CA ALA A 644 -21.08 -24.83 16.28
C ALA A 644 -20.11 -24.03 17.15
N PHE A 645 -19.61 -22.89 16.66
CA PHE A 645 -18.75 -22.00 17.44
C PHE A 645 -19.51 -21.31 18.57
N SER A 646 -20.72 -20.81 18.31
CA SER A 646 -21.59 -20.26 19.34
C SER A 646 -21.93 -21.30 20.40
N HIS A 647 -22.32 -22.52 19.99
CA HIS A 647 -22.58 -23.61 20.94
C HIS A 647 -21.32 -23.96 21.75
N TYR A 648 -20.17 -24.08 21.10
CA TYR A 648 -18.89 -24.29 21.77
C TYR A 648 -18.60 -23.20 22.81
N SER A 649 -18.77 -21.92 22.47
CA SER A 649 -18.52 -20.79 23.39
C SER A 649 -19.36 -20.89 24.66
N TYR A 650 -20.60 -21.37 24.56
CA TYR A 650 -21.47 -21.59 25.71
C TYR A 650 -20.94 -22.67 26.65
N LEU A 651 -20.56 -23.83 26.12
CA LEU A 651 -20.06 -24.92 26.97
C LEU A 651 -18.63 -24.68 27.44
N ALA A 652 -17.78 -24.10 26.60
CA ALA A 652 -16.40 -23.77 26.92
C ALA A 652 -16.29 -22.73 28.04
N THR A 653 -17.34 -21.93 28.28
CA THR A 653 -17.40 -20.99 29.40
C THR A 653 -18.23 -21.49 30.58
N ASN A 654 -18.46 -22.80 30.69
CA ASN A 654 -19.37 -23.42 31.66
C ASN A 654 -20.74 -22.72 31.75
N LYS A 655 -21.35 -22.46 30.58
CA LYS A 655 -22.68 -21.87 30.42
C LYS A 655 -22.79 -20.42 30.91
N LYS A 656 -21.66 -19.74 31.09
CA LYS A 656 -21.62 -18.35 31.60
C LYS A 656 -21.90 -17.31 30.53
N LEU A 657 -21.41 -17.51 29.31
CA LEU A 657 -21.67 -16.61 28.18
C LEU A 657 -21.78 -17.37 26.87
N ILE A 658 -22.40 -16.77 25.87
CA ILE A 658 -22.44 -17.28 24.49
C ILE A 658 -22.13 -16.15 23.51
N ILE A 659 -21.33 -16.44 22.48
CA ILE A 659 -21.06 -15.51 21.39
C ILE A 659 -22.06 -15.74 20.26
N THR A 660 -22.77 -14.70 19.85
CA THR A 660 -23.70 -14.66 18.71
C THR A 660 -23.36 -13.48 17.80
N ASP A 661 -24.24 -13.15 16.85
CA ASP A 661 -24.01 -12.14 15.80
C ASP A 661 -22.73 -12.39 14.99
N LEU A 662 -22.52 -13.66 14.60
CA LEU A 662 -21.36 -14.07 13.81
C LEU A 662 -21.45 -13.40 12.44
N GLN A 663 -20.55 -12.45 12.16
CA GLN A 663 -20.55 -11.69 10.91
C GLN A 663 -19.15 -11.29 10.48
N GLY A 664 -18.93 -11.14 9.19
CA GLY A 664 -17.64 -10.78 8.62
C GLY A 664 -17.49 -11.19 7.16
N LYS A 665 -16.28 -11.58 6.76
CA LYS A 665 -16.01 -12.10 5.42
C LYS A 665 -15.35 -13.47 5.53
N ASN A 666 -16.05 -14.51 5.05
CA ASN A 666 -15.62 -15.89 5.18
C ASN A 666 -15.30 -16.22 6.65
N ASN A 667 -14.13 -16.79 6.95
CA ASN A 667 -13.75 -17.23 8.28
C ASN A 667 -13.13 -16.11 9.16
N ILE A 668 -13.09 -14.86 8.66
CA ILE A 668 -12.63 -13.67 9.41
C ILE A 668 -13.85 -12.86 9.86
N LEU A 669 -14.10 -12.87 11.16
CA LEU A 669 -15.26 -12.28 11.81
C LEU A 669 -14.94 -10.97 12.54
N SER A 670 -15.99 -10.17 12.75
CA SER A 670 -15.98 -8.95 13.55
C SER A 670 -17.31 -8.77 14.27
N ASP A 671 -17.39 -7.77 15.14
CA ASP A 671 -18.62 -7.34 15.81
C ASP A 671 -19.42 -8.45 16.51
N PRO A 672 -18.78 -9.23 17.41
CA PRO A 672 -19.49 -10.24 18.18
C PRO A 672 -20.52 -9.58 19.10
N CYS A 673 -21.62 -10.30 19.33
CA CYS A 673 -22.56 -10.05 20.42
C CYS A 673 -22.33 -11.09 21.51
N ILE A 674 -22.33 -10.68 22.79
CA ILE A 674 -22.20 -11.60 23.93
C ILE A 674 -23.49 -11.61 24.73
N HIS A 675 -24.11 -12.78 24.85
CA HIS A 675 -25.21 -12.99 25.79
C HIS A 675 -24.72 -13.65 27.08
N SER A 676 -25.11 -13.09 28.22
CA SER A 676 -24.81 -13.65 29.54
C SER A 676 -25.88 -13.28 30.56
N LYS A 677 -26.18 -14.20 31.46
CA LYS A 677 -26.99 -13.97 32.68
C LYS A 677 -26.13 -13.75 33.93
N ASP A 678 -24.82 -13.98 33.82
CA ASP A 678 -23.90 -13.82 34.94
C ASP A 678 -23.68 -12.34 35.19
N GLN A 679 -24.15 -11.85 36.34
CA GLN A 679 -24.16 -10.41 36.64
C GLN A 679 -22.76 -9.79 36.63
N GLN A 680 -21.71 -10.55 36.95
CA GLN A 680 -20.35 -10.01 36.88
C GLN A 680 -19.95 -9.78 35.42
N ILE A 681 -20.25 -10.75 34.54
CA ILE A 681 -20.01 -10.64 33.08
C ILE A 681 -20.79 -9.48 32.47
N VAL A 682 -22.07 -9.37 32.82
CA VAL A 682 -22.91 -8.25 32.39
C VAL A 682 -22.32 -6.92 32.84
N GLN A 683 -21.83 -6.84 34.09
CA GLN A 683 -21.30 -5.61 34.67
C GLN A 683 -19.97 -5.16 34.07
N PHE A 684 -19.06 -6.09 33.70
CA PHE A 684 -17.75 -5.71 33.14
C PHE A 684 -17.77 -5.54 31.62
N ILE A 685 -18.59 -6.30 30.87
CA ILE A 685 -18.68 -6.13 29.39
C ILE A 685 -19.61 -4.95 29.05
N LYS A 686 -20.76 -4.84 29.73
CA LYS A 686 -21.81 -3.85 29.45
C LYS A 686 -22.28 -3.85 27.99
N ASP A 687 -22.38 -5.03 27.39
CA ASP A 687 -22.86 -5.17 26.01
C ASP A 687 -24.34 -4.78 25.92
N THR A 688 -24.64 -3.68 25.22
CA THR A 688 -26.01 -3.20 25.01
C THR A 688 -26.84 -4.13 24.14
N SER A 689 -26.20 -5.06 23.42
CA SER A 689 -26.86 -6.10 22.62
C SER A 689 -27.08 -7.42 23.38
N ASN A 690 -26.69 -7.47 24.66
CA ASN A 690 -26.97 -8.61 25.53
C ASN A 690 -28.47 -8.69 25.87
N PHE A 691 -29.16 -9.69 25.32
CA PHE A 691 -30.56 -10.02 25.68
C PHE A 691 -30.68 -11.08 26.78
N GLU A 692 -29.58 -11.36 27.49
CA GLU A 692 -29.52 -12.29 28.62
C GLU A 692 -30.19 -13.63 28.29
N GLU A 693 -31.14 -14.08 29.10
CA GLU A 693 -31.85 -15.35 28.93
C GLU A 693 -32.63 -15.42 27.61
N THR A 694 -33.17 -14.30 27.13
CA THR A 694 -33.86 -14.25 25.84
C THR A 694 -32.90 -14.52 24.68
N GLY A 695 -31.68 -14.00 24.75
CA GLY A 695 -30.63 -14.28 23.77
C GLY A 695 -30.25 -15.77 23.73
N LEU A 696 -30.09 -16.40 24.90
CA LEU A 696 -29.82 -17.85 24.99
C LEU A 696 -30.99 -18.68 24.42
N LYS A 697 -32.23 -18.32 24.77
CA LYS A 697 -33.43 -19.00 24.24
C LYS A 697 -33.52 -18.86 22.73
N ASN A 698 -33.30 -17.66 22.20
CA ASN A 698 -33.31 -17.45 20.75
C ASN A 698 -32.21 -18.28 20.06
N PHE A 699 -31.02 -18.36 20.64
CA PHE A 699 -29.97 -19.22 20.10
C PHE A 699 -30.40 -20.69 20.06
N PHE A 700 -30.69 -21.31 21.21
CA PHE A 700 -30.95 -22.76 21.26
C PHE A 700 -32.29 -23.18 20.64
N CYS A 701 -33.31 -22.32 20.67
CA CYS A 701 -34.63 -22.66 20.15
C CYS A 701 -34.83 -22.27 18.68
N GLN A 702 -34.04 -21.34 18.13
CA GLN A 702 -34.23 -20.82 16.76
C GLN A 702 -32.97 -20.93 15.90
N GLN A 703 -31.83 -20.46 16.39
CA GLN A 703 -30.58 -20.47 15.60
C GLN A 703 -29.90 -21.85 15.56
N HIS A 704 -29.92 -22.60 16.67
CA HIS A 704 -29.20 -23.87 16.85
C HIS A 704 -30.16 -25.00 17.28
N THR A 705 -31.21 -25.23 16.50
CA THR A 705 -32.25 -26.24 16.79
C THR A 705 -31.73 -27.68 16.86
N LYS A 706 -30.62 -28.00 16.17
CA LYS A 706 -30.02 -29.34 16.13
C LYS A 706 -28.49 -29.21 16.14
N CYS A 707 -27.81 -30.09 16.87
CA CYS A 707 -26.35 -30.12 16.86
C CYS A 707 -25.80 -30.50 15.48
N HIS A 708 -24.89 -29.66 14.97
CA HIS A 708 -24.12 -29.93 13.76
C HIS A 708 -23.11 -31.08 13.98
N GLU A 709 -22.61 -31.70 12.91
CA GLU A 709 -21.58 -32.75 12.97
C GLU A 709 -20.32 -32.30 13.72
N ILE A 710 -19.93 -31.03 13.57
CA ILE A 710 -18.82 -30.43 14.33
C ILE A 710 -19.13 -30.44 15.84
N CYS A 711 -20.36 -30.12 16.25
CA CYS A 711 -20.76 -30.15 17.67
C CYS A 711 -20.67 -31.57 18.23
N LYS A 712 -21.11 -32.57 17.45
CA LYS A 712 -21.04 -33.99 17.83
C LYS A 712 -19.60 -34.44 18.01
N ARG A 713 -18.71 -34.11 17.07
CA ARG A 713 -17.27 -34.45 17.16
C ARG A 713 -16.54 -33.75 18.29
N LEU A 714 -16.99 -32.55 18.66
CA LEU A 714 -16.53 -31.82 19.83
C LEU A 714 -17.16 -32.31 21.15
N ASN A 715 -18.06 -33.30 21.10
CA ASN A 715 -18.83 -33.81 22.25
C ASN A 715 -19.53 -32.69 23.04
N LEU A 716 -20.15 -31.73 22.34
CA LEU A 716 -20.86 -30.59 22.93
C LEU A 716 -22.24 -30.97 23.47
N ASP A 717 -22.44 -32.20 23.93
CA ASP A 717 -23.78 -32.71 24.14
C ASP A 717 -24.46 -32.03 25.35
N ILE A 718 -25.58 -31.36 25.09
CA ILE A 718 -26.49 -30.87 26.13
C ILE A 718 -27.45 -32.02 26.38
N GLN A 719 -27.09 -32.96 27.27
CA GLN A 719 -28.01 -34.03 27.65
C GLN A 719 -29.32 -33.45 28.21
N SER A 720 -30.40 -33.52 27.43
CA SER A 720 -31.70 -34.10 27.84
C SER A 720 -32.73 -34.05 26.69
N GLU A 721 -33.15 -35.26 26.29
CA GLU A 721 -34.46 -35.64 25.73
C GLU A 721 -34.81 -35.27 24.28
N SER A 722 -35.19 -36.31 23.51
CA SER A 722 -35.65 -36.35 22.11
C SER A 722 -34.52 -36.25 21.06
N GLN A 723 -34.26 -37.20 20.17
CA GLN A 723 -35.08 -38.24 19.54
C GLN A 723 -34.15 -39.31 18.93
N GLN A 724 -34.46 -40.59 19.15
CA GLN A 724 -34.15 -41.65 18.20
C GLN A 724 -35.19 -41.59 17.08
N ILE A 725 -34.83 -41.23 15.85
CA ILE A 725 -35.64 -41.55 14.66
C ILE A 725 -34.70 -41.89 13.49
N SER A 726 -34.98 -43.04 12.89
CA SER A 726 -34.41 -43.59 11.65
C SER A 726 -34.53 -42.64 10.46
N GLU A 727 -33.45 -42.48 9.70
CA GLU A 727 -33.33 -41.49 8.62
C GLU A 727 -33.98 -41.95 7.29
N SER A 728 -35.03 -41.25 6.90
CA SER A 728 -35.22 -40.79 5.53
C SER A 728 -34.96 -39.28 5.51
N PHE A 729 -33.83 -38.87 4.94
CA PHE A 729 -33.39 -37.47 4.96
C PHE A 729 -34.35 -36.57 4.19
N THR A 730 -34.90 -35.56 4.86
CA THR A 730 -35.61 -34.45 4.22
C THR A 730 -34.61 -33.43 3.65
N ASN A 731 -35.02 -32.64 2.65
CA ASN A 731 -34.17 -31.60 2.04
C ASN A 731 -33.67 -30.55 3.06
N GLU A 732 -34.41 -30.29 4.14
CA GLU A 732 -34.01 -29.37 5.22
C GLU A 732 -32.86 -29.92 6.09
N GLU A 733 -32.84 -31.24 6.33
CA GLU A 733 -31.76 -31.89 7.09
C GLU A 733 -30.46 -31.99 6.27
N GLN A 734 -30.57 -32.13 4.95
CA GLN A 734 -29.41 -32.12 4.06
C GLN A 734 -28.68 -30.78 4.05
N LYS A 735 -29.39 -29.65 4.08
CA LYS A 735 -28.78 -28.31 4.17
C LYS A 735 -28.06 -28.10 5.51
N LYS A 736 -28.69 -28.51 6.62
CA LYS A 736 -28.09 -28.41 7.96
C LYS A 736 -26.88 -29.31 8.20
N ASN A 737 -26.60 -30.27 7.31
CA ASN A 737 -25.42 -31.14 7.36
C ASN A 737 -24.27 -30.70 6.45
N GLN A 738 -24.38 -29.54 5.78
CA GLN A 738 -23.28 -28.99 4.99
C GLN A 738 -22.08 -28.68 5.89
N ILE A 739 -20.87 -28.95 5.39
CA ILE A 739 -19.61 -28.68 6.09
C ILE A 739 -18.84 -27.60 5.34
N TRP A 740 -17.86 -26.99 6.00
CA TRP A 740 -16.97 -26.02 5.36
C TRP A 740 -15.99 -26.73 4.41
N GLN A 741 -16.45 -26.99 3.18
CA GLN A 741 -15.68 -27.72 2.16
C GLN A 741 -14.66 -26.81 1.48
N LYS A 742 -13.38 -27.20 1.56
CA LYS A 742 -12.24 -26.59 0.88
C LYS A 742 -11.36 -27.67 0.26
N GLN A 743 -10.87 -27.42 -0.95
CA GLN A 743 -9.83 -28.23 -1.59
C GLN A 743 -8.46 -27.92 -0.97
N PRO A 744 -7.48 -28.84 -1.03
CA PRO A 744 -6.15 -28.62 -0.45
C PRO A 744 -5.48 -27.31 -0.89
N ASP A 745 -5.61 -26.97 -2.16
CA ASP A 745 -5.04 -25.77 -2.78
C ASP A 745 -5.90 -24.49 -2.57
N ASP A 746 -7.09 -24.61 -1.98
CA ASP A 746 -7.93 -23.44 -1.75
C ASP A 746 -7.25 -22.49 -0.76
N ILE A 747 -7.24 -21.20 -1.08
CA ILE A 747 -6.71 -20.17 -0.20
C ILE A 747 -7.69 -19.94 0.96
N ILE A 748 -7.18 -20.01 2.18
CA ILE A 748 -7.86 -19.59 3.39
C ILE A 748 -7.14 -18.39 4.01
N ASN A 749 -7.89 -17.56 4.73
CA ASN A 749 -7.34 -16.38 5.38
C ASN A 749 -7.12 -16.66 6.87
N VAL A 750 -5.97 -16.27 7.40
CA VAL A 750 -5.65 -16.41 8.83
C VAL A 750 -5.10 -15.11 9.39
N ILE A 751 -5.26 -14.89 10.69
CA ILE A 751 -4.66 -13.75 11.39
C ILE A 751 -3.37 -14.23 12.07
N CYS A 752 -2.26 -13.54 11.81
CA CYS A 752 -0.99 -13.86 12.43
C CYS A 752 -1.05 -13.68 13.95
N GLN A 753 -0.72 -14.70 14.73
CA GLN A 753 -0.76 -14.64 16.20
C GLN A 753 0.27 -13.67 16.81
N ILE A 754 1.38 -13.41 16.11
CA ILE A 754 2.43 -12.51 16.60
C ILE A 754 2.10 -11.06 16.29
N CYS A 755 1.92 -10.73 15.01
CA CYS A 755 1.68 -9.36 14.62
C CYS A 755 0.18 -9.02 14.63
N GLY A 756 -0.71 -9.91 14.22
CA GLY A 756 -2.15 -9.62 14.01
C GLY A 756 -2.49 -9.22 12.56
N GLU A 757 -1.62 -9.54 11.61
CA GLU A 757 -1.80 -9.29 10.18
C GLU A 757 -2.60 -10.41 9.51
N LEU A 758 -3.49 -10.05 8.57
CA LEU A 758 -4.16 -11.00 7.69
C LEU A 758 -3.18 -11.57 6.67
N LYS A 759 -3.16 -12.89 6.53
CA LYS A 759 -2.39 -13.58 5.49
C LYS A 759 -3.19 -14.69 4.84
N ASP A 760 -2.76 -15.03 3.64
CA ASP A 760 -3.30 -16.11 2.84
C ASP A 760 -2.42 -17.35 3.07
N VAL A 761 -3.06 -18.49 3.31
CA VAL A 761 -2.40 -19.81 3.39
C VAL A 761 -3.25 -20.81 2.63
N SER A 762 -2.64 -21.84 2.04
CA SER A 762 -3.42 -22.93 1.48
C SER A 762 -4.16 -23.68 2.60
N TYR A 763 -5.28 -24.30 2.27
CA TYR A 763 -6.04 -25.09 3.23
C TYR A 763 -5.22 -26.26 3.77
N GLU A 764 -4.36 -26.88 2.94
CA GLU A 764 -3.40 -27.88 3.41
C GLU A 764 -2.36 -27.30 4.38
N ASP A 765 -1.79 -26.14 4.07
CA ASP A 765 -0.78 -25.49 4.92
C ASP A 765 -1.32 -25.03 6.26
N TYR A 766 -2.62 -24.79 6.38
CA TYR A 766 -3.25 -24.44 7.65
C TYR A 766 -3.03 -25.49 8.76
N PHE A 767 -2.95 -26.76 8.38
CA PHE A 767 -2.74 -27.85 9.34
C PHE A 767 -1.28 -28.03 9.75
N LYS A 768 -0.34 -27.32 9.11
CA LYS A 768 1.08 -27.34 9.46
C LYS A 768 1.35 -26.52 10.73
N GLU A 769 2.42 -26.87 11.44
CA GLU A 769 2.87 -26.08 12.60
C GLU A 769 3.16 -24.62 12.19
N ASN A 770 2.85 -23.68 13.08
CA ASN A 770 3.04 -22.25 12.84
C ASN A 770 2.29 -21.68 11.63
N SER A 771 1.28 -22.37 11.11
CA SER A 771 0.44 -21.90 10.01
C SER A 771 -0.25 -20.56 10.30
N CYS A 772 -0.44 -20.20 11.58
CA CYS A 772 -0.96 -18.92 12.03
C CYS A 772 0.13 -17.88 12.35
N ILE A 773 1.38 -18.08 11.92
CA ILE A 773 2.46 -17.09 12.05
C ILE A 773 2.95 -16.71 10.64
N CYS A 774 3.03 -15.41 10.33
CA CYS A 774 3.52 -15.00 9.01
C CYS A 774 5.03 -15.24 8.88
N GLU A 775 5.50 -15.49 7.65
CA GLU A 775 6.92 -15.76 7.35
C GLU A 775 7.83 -14.68 7.96
N ASN A 776 7.43 -13.41 7.85
CA ASN A 776 8.17 -12.30 8.43
C ASN A 776 8.32 -12.39 9.94
N CYS A 777 7.33 -12.91 10.67
CA CYS A 777 7.44 -13.10 12.13
C CYS A 777 8.16 -14.41 12.51
N LEU A 778 8.29 -15.37 11.58
CA LEU A 778 9.06 -16.60 11.76
C LEU A 778 10.56 -16.41 11.50
N GLU A 779 10.93 -15.43 10.67
CA GLU A 779 12.30 -15.18 10.24
C GLU A 779 13.18 -14.53 11.33
N ASP A 780 12.59 -13.74 12.24
CA ASP A 780 13.34 -13.02 13.28
C ASP A 780 13.73 -13.96 14.45
N LYS A 781 14.60 -14.93 14.18
CA LYS A 781 15.03 -15.96 15.15
C LYS A 781 16.22 -15.53 16.02
N ASP A 782 16.97 -14.50 15.61
CA ASP A 782 18.16 -14.06 16.33
C ASP A 782 17.92 -12.73 17.05
N PRO A 783 18.07 -12.68 18.38
CA PRO A 783 17.95 -11.43 19.11
C PRO A 783 19.16 -10.53 18.84
N ILE A 784 18.94 -9.23 18.76
CA ILE A 784 20.02 -8.23 18.70
C ILE A 784 20.28 -7.67 20.10
N SER A 785 21.54 -7.31 20.32
CA SER A 785 21.96 -6.62 21.55
C SER A 785 21.67 -5.12 21.45
N LEU A 786 20.81 -4.61 22.33
CA LEU A 786 20.54 -3.17 22.48
C LEU A 786 21.05 -2.67 23.82
N THR A 787 21.48 -1.41 23.86
CA THR A 787 21.84 -0.73 25.10
C THR A 787 20.59 -0.07 25.70
N CYS A 788 20.24 -0.46 26.92
CA CYS A 788 19.11 0.13 27.64
C CYS A 788 19.30 1.64 27.83
N SER A 789 18.35 2.46 27.39
CA SER A 789 18.37 3.92 27.55
C SER A 789 18.38 4.34 29.03
N CYS A 790 17.75 3.53 29.89
CA CYS A 790 17.68 3.72 31.34
C CYS A 790 19.01 3.34 32.05
N CYS A 791 19.38 2.04 32.07
CA CYS A 791 20.55 1.56 32.83
C CYS A 791 21.88 1.52 32.07
N ARG A 792 21.88 1.76 30.75
CA ARG A 792 23.04 1.64 29.86
C ARG A 792 23.65 0.24 29.77
N LYS A 793 22.99 -0.80 30.29
CA LYS A 793 23.39 -2.20 30.09
C LYS A 793 22.84 -2.74 28.78
N ASN A 794 23.57 -3.66 28.17
CA ASN A 794 23.11 -4.38 27.00
C ASN A 794 22.04 -5.41 27.40
N PHE A 795 21.02 -5.57 26.56
CA PHE A 795 19.99 -6.61 26.68
C PHE A 795 19.64 -7.12 25.28
N GLN A 796 19.17 -8.37 25.22
CA GLN A 796 18.82 -9.04 23.97
C GLN A 796 17.34 -8.83 23.66
N CYS A 797 17.01 -8.51 22.41
CA CYS A 797 15.61 -8.45 21.95
C CYS A 797 15.47 -8.77 20.47
N PHE A 798 14.31 -9.31 20.08
CA PHE A 798 13.92 -9.51 18.69
C PHE A 798 13.44 -8.19 18.08
N TYR A 799 14.35 -7.24 17.89
CA TYR A 799 14.04 -5.84 17.55
C TYR A 799 13.09 -5.67 16.34
N ASN A 800 13.27 -6.46 15.29
CA ASN A 800 12.41 -6.36 14.10
C ASN A 800 11.01 -6.91 14.36
N GLN A 801 10.90 -8.01 15.12
CA GLN A 801 9.61 -8.49 15.62
C GLN A 801 8.92 -7.42 16.48
N GLN A 802 9.69 -6.71 17.33
CA GLN A 802 9.20 -5.59 18.13
C GLN A 802 8.66 -4.46 17.22
N ILE A 803 9.42 -4.04 16.19
CA ILE A 803 8.96 -3.04 15.21
C ILE A 803 7.66 -3.49 14.52
N LYS A 804 7.56 -4.75 14.10
CA LYS A 804 6.37 -5.32 13.44
C LYS A 804 5.13 -5.31 14.33
N ILE A 805 5.31 -5.43 15.65
CA ILE A 805 4.21 -5.29 16.61
C ILE A 805 4.01 -3.83 17.07
N GLY A 806 4.81 -2.88 16.58
CA GLY A 806 4.74 -1.45 16.86
C GLY A 806 5.43 -1.01 18.15
N ILE A 807 6.27 -1.86 18.75
CA ILE A 807 7.00 -1.55 19.97
C ILE A 807 8.47 -1.41 19.61
N ILE A 808 9.14 -0.42 20.15
CA ILE A 808 10.59 -0.41 20.19
C ILE A 808 11.00 -0.44 21.64
N GLN A 809 11.57 -1.56 22.07
CA GLN A 809 12.04 -1.68 23.43
C GLN A 809 13.34 -0.91 23.58
N GLU A 810 13.28 0.27 24.20
CA GLU A 810 14.47 1.06 24.55
C GLU A 810 14.99 0.76 25.96
N ILE A 811 14.13 0.19 26.81
CA ILE A 811 14.39 -0.05 28.23
C ILE A 811 14.34 -1.56 28.50
N CYS A 812 15.38 -2.12 29.14
CA CYS A 812 15.40 -3.53 29.50
C CYS A 812 14.30 -3.89 30.51
N ASN A 813 13.87 -5.15 30.54
CA ASN A 813 12.77 -5.62 31.39
C ASN A 813 12.95 -5.27 32.88
N GLN A 814 14.18 -5.40 33.40
CA GLN A 814 14.49 -5.02 34.79
C GLN A 814 14.24 -3.54 35.07
N CYS A 815 14.61 -2.65 34.15
CA CYS A 815 14.38 -1.21 34.33
C CYS A 815 12.91 -0.84 34.15
N LYS A 816 12.21 -1.49 33.20
CA LYS A 816 10.76 -1.27 33.00
C LYS A 816 9.95 -1.60 34.26
N GLN A 817 10.35 -2.64 35.00
CA GLN A 817 9.68 -3.05 36.24
C GLN A 817 10.04 -2.16 37.44
N ASN A 818 11.32 -1.80 37.57
CA ASN A 818 11.87 -1.27 38.82
C ASN A 818 12.17 0.24 38.83
N CYS A 819 12.24 0.90 37.67
CA CYS A 819 12.58 2.32 37.59
C CYS A 819 11.32 3.16 37.36
N LYS A 820 10.61 3.51 38.45
CA LYS A 820 9.42 4.39 38.43
C LYS A 820 9.80 5.84 38.76
N LYS A 821 9.00 6.78 38.25
CA LYS A 821 9.22 8.24 38.38
C LYS A 821 9.02 8.68 39.85
N GLY A 822 9.99 9.38 40.43
CA GLY A 822 9.92 9.97 41.77
C GLY A 822 10.88 9.37 42.81
N ASP A 823 11.18 8.07 42.74
CA ASP A 823 11.93 7.39 43.81
C ASP A 823 13.45 7.55 43.71
N TRP A 824 13.99 7.73 42.50
CA TRP A 824 15.42 7.58 42.20
C TRP A 824 15.97 8.66 41.28
N GLU A 825 15.39 9.87 41.28
CA GLU A 825 15.77 10.93 40.37
C GLU A 825 17.08 11.63 40.79
N CYS A 826 18.10 11.56 39.94
CA CYS A 826 19.35 12.29 40.12
C CYS A 826 19.11 13.81 40.07
N CYS A 827 19.53 14.54 41.10
CA CYS A 827 19.33 15.99 41.19
C CYS A 827 20.05 16.82 40.10
N TYR A 828 21.01 16.23 39.37
CA TYR A 828 21.80 16.93 38.34
C TYR A 828 21.36 16.62 36.91
N CYS A 829 21.18 15.33 36.61
CA CYS A 829 20.94 14.87 35.24
C CYS A 829 19.55 14.26 35.05
N GLN A 830 18.70 14.25 36.09
CA GLN A 830 17.35 13.69 36.08
C GLN A 830 17.29 12.19 35.70
N CYS A 831 18.42 11.47 35.81
CA CYS A 831 18.45 10.03 35.63
C CYS A 831 17.61 9.34 36.73
N GLN A 832 16.69 8.46 36.34
CA GLN A 832 15.74 7.78 37.24
C GLN A 832 16.02 6.27 37.41
N CYS A 833 17.23 5.83 37.06
CA CYS A 833 17.56 4.40 37.05
C CYS A 833 18.14 3.96 38.40
N ILE A 834 17.46 3.06 39.11
CA ILE A 834 17.94 2.47 40.39
C ILE A 834 19.33 1.82 40.28
N GLN A 835 19.70 1.32 39.08
CA GLN A 835 21.02 0.72 38.85
C GLN A 835 22.14 1.76 38.64
N ARG A 836 21.78 3.02 38.43
CA ARG A 836 22.71 4.13 38.15
C ARG A 836 22.68 5.22 39.21
N THR A 837 21.64 5.31 40.01
CA THR A 837 21.53 6.29 41.08
C THR A 837 21.92 5.71 42.43
N MET A 838 22.33 6.60 43.32
CA MET A 838 22.69 6.30 44.70
C MET A 838 22.47 7.54 45.55
N THR A 839 22.30 7.34 46.84
CA THR A 839 22.28 8.46 47.79
C THR A 839 23.72 8.83 48.15
N VAL A 840 24.05 10.12 48.02
CA VAL A 840 25.28 10.72 48.53
C VAL A 840 24.90 11.70 49.63
N LYS A 841 25.61 11.65 50.75
CA LYS A 841 25.46 12.61 51.83
C LYS A 841 26.28 13.87 51.50
N ILE A 842 25.64 15.02 51.56
CA ILE A 842 26.29 16.33 51.58
C ILE A 842 25.91 16.94 52.92
N LYS A 843 26.90 17.13 53.81
CA LYS A 843 26.65 17.32 55.25
C LYS A 843 25.70 16.24 55.80
N ASP A 844 24.54 16.64 56.32
CA ASP A 844 23.50 15.76 56.88
C ASP A 844 22.35 15.46 55.90
N ILE A 845 22.39 16.02 54.69
CA ILE A 845 21.31 15.88 53.70
C ILE A 845 21.70 14.78 52.70
N GLY A 846 20.88 13.73 52.64
CA GLY A 846 20.99 12.71 51.60
C GLY A 846 20.38 13.20 50.29
N ILE A 847 21.21 13.34 49.25
CA ILE A 847 20.73 13.66 47.90
C ILE A 847 20.93 12.47 46.96
N THR A 848 20.00 12.27 46.04
CA THR A 848 20.11 11.23 45.02
C THR A 848 20.93 11.76 43.84
N VAL A 849 22.03 11.06 43.52
CA VAL A 849 22.91 11.38 42.39
C VAL A 849 23.17 10.14 41.54
N CYS A 850 23.40 10.32 40.25
CA CYS A 850 23.85 9.22 39.39
C CYS A 850 25.34 8.94 39.57
N LYS A 851 25.81 7.75 39.16
CA LYS A 851 27.22 7.34 39.19
C LYS A 851 28.14 8.37 38.54
N GLU A 852 27.74 8.95 37.42
CA GLU A 852 28.46 10.00 36.71
C GLU A 852 28.49 11.30 37.51
N GLY A 853 27.37 11.69 38.13
CA GLY A 853 27.30 12.84 39.03
C GLY A 853 28.22 12.69 40.24
N LYS A 854 28.27 11.50 40.86
CA LYS A 854 29.22 11.22 41.93
C LYS A 854 30.68 11.28 41.47
N ARG A 855 31.00 10.72 40.29
CA ARG A 855 32.34 10.82 39.70
C ARG A 855 32.73 12.27 39.42
N PHE A 856 31.79 13.06 38.91
CA PHE A 856 31.98 14.49 38.71
C PHE A 856 32.26 15.20 40.03
N LEU A 857 31.43 14.99 41.07
CA LEU A 857 31.66 15.57 42.39
C LEU A 857 33.03 15.19 42.95
N ASN A 858 33.44 13.92 42.85
CA ASN A 858 34.77 13.46 43.30
C ASN A 858 35.94 14.13 42.56
N ALA A 859 35.74 14.55 41.31
CA ALA A 859 36.77 15.17 40.47
C ALA A 859 36.71 16.70 40.48
N LEU A 860 35.65 17.28 41.06
CA LEU A 860 35.43 18.71 41.04
C LEU A 860 36.40 19.40 41.97
N GLN A 861 36.96 20.52 41.52
CA GLN A 861 37.91 21.32 42.27
C GLN A 861 37.36 22.72 42.51
N CYS A 862 37.74 23.31 43.64
CA CYS A 862 37.42 24.69 43.93
C CYS A 862 38.07 25.60 42.90
N HIS A 863 37.30 26.54 42.35
CA HIS A 863 37.75 27.47 41.33
C HIS A 863 38.93 28.36 41.77
N PHE A 864 39.05 28.62 43.07
CA PHE A 864 40.05 29.55 43.62
C PHE A 864 41.28 28.86 44.20
N CYS A 865 41.11 27.74 44.91
CA CYS A 865 42.22 27.05 45.60
C CYS A 865 42.57 25.68 45.00
N HIS A 866 41.83 25.22 43.99
CA HIS A 866 42.01 23.92 43.32
C HIS A 866 41.88 22.66 44.22
N ASN A 867 41.52 22.82 45.49
CA ASN A 867 41.22 21.69 46.36
C ASN A 867 39.99 20.92 45.85
N LEU A 868 40.02 19.60 46.02
CA LEU A 868 38.91 18.73 45.65
C LEU A 868 37.67 19.07 46.48
N TYR A 869 36.50 18.85 45.87
CA TYR A 869 35.20 18.97 46.51
C TYR A 869 35.10 18.03 47.71
N ASP A 870 34.71 18.60 48.85
CA ASP A 870 34.74 17.99 50.18
C ASP A 870 33.38 17.45 50.64
N PHE A 871 32.34 17.57 49.81
CA PHE A 871 30.96 17.20 50.14
C PHE A 871 30.32 18.04 51.27
N GLU A 872 30.86 19.23 51.56
CA GLU A 872 30.31 20.12 52.59
C GLU A 872 29.28 21.12 52.03
N THR A 873 29.26 21.34 50.71
CA THR A 873 28.44 22.41 50.10
C THR A 873 27.59 21.87 48.97
N TYR A 874 26.26 21.97 49.07
CA TYR A 874 25.38 21.54 47.99
C TYR A 874 25.63 22.35 46.71
N ILE A 875 25.96 21.63 45.63
CA ILE A 875 26.10 22.23 44.31
C ILE A 875 24.74 22.30 43.64
N THR A 876 24.33 23.48 43.19
CA THR A 876 23.08 23.64 42.45
C THR A 876 23.18 23.03 41.04
N PRO A 877 22.06 22.62 40.41
CA PRO A 877 22.08 22.12 39.03
C PRO A 877 22.72 23.08 38.02
N GLU A 878 22.60 24.40 38.23
CA GLU A 878 23.24 25.41 37.39
C GLU A 878 24.77 25.45 37.55
N ASN A 879 25.25 25.36 38.79
CA ASN A 879 26.69 25.32 39.07
C ASN A 879 27.32 24.00 38.61
N TYR A 880 26.59 22.90 38.76
CA TYR A 880 26.97 21.60 38.18
C TYR A 880 27.16 21.72 36.65
N LYS A 881 26.20 22.34 35.94
CA LYS A 881 26.31 22.56 34.47
C LYS A 881 27.52 23.43 34.09
N LYS A 882 27.86 24.42 34.91
CA LYS A 882 28.99 25.33 34.69
C LYS A 882 30.34 24.78 35.17
N SER A 883 30.35 23.58 35.76
CA SER A 883 31.52 23.03 36.46
C SER A 883 32.13 23.98 37.49
N PHE A 884 31.28 24.72 38.19
CA PHE A 884 31.70 25.76 39.11
C PHE A 884 31.49 25.33 40.57
N TYR A 885 32.53 25.44 41.38
CA TYR A 885 32.51 25.16 42.81
C TYR A 885 33.44 26.13 43.56
N CYS A 886 32.95 26.70 44.65
CA CYS A 886 33.73 27.46 45.62
C CYS A 886 33.70 26.70 46.95
N CYS A 887 34.87 26.38 47.52
CA CYS A 887 34.90 25.71 48.82
C CYS A 887 34.53 26.68 49.94
N PRO A 888 34.01 26.20 51.09
CA PRO A 888 33.59 27.06 52.19
C PRO A 888 34.65 28.06 52.63
N THR A 889 35.92 27.62 52.66
CA THR A 889 37.08 28.46 53.04
C THR A 889 37.35 29.60 52.06
N CYS A 890 37.02 29.43 50.77
CA CYS A 890 37.16 30.44 49.74
C CYS A 890 35.92 31.32 49.61
N GLU A 891 34.75 30.84 50.03
CA GLU A 891 33.50 31.62 50.03
C GLU A 891 33.45 32.61 51.20
N GLN A 892 34.15 32.31 52.29
CA GLN A 892 34.31 33.20 53.45
C GLN A 892 35.41 34.25 53.30
N LYS A 893 36.25 34.14 52.26
CA LYS A 893 37.32 35.10 51.92
C LYS A 893 36.86 36.02 50.81
#